data_AF-M4CM33-F1
#
_entry.id   AF-M4CM33-F1
#
_cell.length_a   1.000
_cell.length_b   1.000
_cell.length_c   1.000
_cell.angle_alpha   90.00
_cell.angle_beta   90.00
_cell.angle_gamma   90.00
#
_symmetry.space_group_name_H-M   'P 1'
#
loop_
_entity.id
_entity.type
_entity.pdbx_description
1 polymer ?
#
loop_
_entity_poly.entity_id
_entity_poly.type
_entity_poly.pdbx_seq_one_letter_code
_entity_poly.pdbx_strand_id
1 'polypeptide(L)'
;MVVVFGGLVDKKFLNDIIVYDIENKLWFEPECTGSVSEGKGGPTPRAFHVAITIDCHMFIFGGRSGGKRLGDFWILDTDIWQWAAVTSFGDLPTPRDFSAAAAIGNQKIVLCGGWDGKKWLSDVYVMDTMSLEWMELSVSGSLPPPRCGHTATMVEKRLLVFGGRVTAQWKRLPISNDEPPPPRAYHTMTSIGARHLLIGGFDGKSTFGDLWWLVPEEFDVDEELEAMGKEMVAYCGGLPLAVKVLGGLLSNKTMVEEWKRVDDNIQSQIVRIDDKSQDSVYRVLSMSYEDLPMQLKHCFLYLAHFPEDYKIQVGKLCNLWEAEGTITSSCDGATTRQIGEEYIDELVRRNMVIGVKEDLSCRWEYCQMHDMMREVCLYKAKEENFLQFIKVHTSSTSNINAHTPTRSRRLVVHGGGSALDMLLCKSNQKARSVLGFGLDSNLWKQSGQGLRNLLLLRVLDLSLEDKSDSRGGRIPSSIGKLIHLRYLSLDMGSATDVPSSLRNLKLLIYLSIYSNERVHLPSIFKEMVELRFLALPPLIDAKTKLELGNLVNLECLTGFRSENVNLEYFRWFRSENGSITDLLRMKKLRILHIKLKGRYTSEILASSLCELRNLEELCLIDENNESDGAYDVDFVWNFIHLRRLAVGIHVTRLPDHSRFPPHLAYISLTFCELEEDPLQILEKLLHLKSVVFKYRSFVGRKMVCSKGGFPQLCKLDIVSLYDLEEWVIEEGSMPCLRTLEIWYCEKLKELPEGLKYITSLKELDIAHKNKEWKTKLVPGGESYHKVQHIPSVQLHYHSDDSDIDE
;
A
#
# COMPACT_ATOMS: atom_id res chain seq x y z
N MET A 1 -8.53 19.88 5.06
CA MET A 1 -9.22 20.91 5.85
C MET A 1 -8.20 21.81 6.55
N VAL A 2 -8.54 23.05 6.86
CA VAL A 2 -7.73 23.95 7.71
C VAL A 2 -8.49 24.18 9.01
N VAL A 3 -7.88 23.90 10.15
CA VAL A 3 -8.49 24.09 11.47
C VAL A 3 -7.86 25.32 12.14
N VAL A 4 -8.69 26.26 12.57
CA VAL A 4 -8.27 27.46 13.32
C VAL A 4 -8.84 27.35 14.73
N PHE A 5 -8.00 27.51 15.75
CA PHE A 5 -8.42 27.51 17.14
C PHE A 5 -7.97 28.79 17.86
N GLY A 6 -8.90 29.43 18.56
CA GLY A 6 -8.65 30.57 19.42
C GLY A 6 -8.09 31.80 18.69
N GLY A 7 -7.42 32.68 19.44
CA GLY A 7 -6.92 33.96 18.92
C GLY A 7 -7.27 35.13 19.81
N LEU A 8 -7.03 36.35 19.29
CA LEU A 8 -7.29 37.60 19.99
C LEU A 8 -7.98 38.58 19.03
N VAL A 9 -9.22 38.95 19.33
CA VAL A 9 -9.98 39.96 18.58
C VAL A 9 -10.42 41.04 19.56
N ASP A 10 -10.17 42.31 19.27
CA ASP A 10 -10.54 43.45 20.11
C ASP A 10 -10.19 43.30 21.60
N LYS A 11 -8.96 42.80 21.88
CA LYS A 11 -8.45 42.49 23.24
C LYS A 11 -9.22 41.37 23.97
N LYS A 12 -10.12 40.66 23.30
CA LYS A 12 -10.83 39.48 23.81
C LYS A 12 -10.17 38.22 23.27
N PHE A 13 -9.78 37.33 24.18
CA PHE A 13 -9.24 36.02 23.84
C PHE A 13 -10.39 35.10 23.40
N LEU A 14 -10.14 34.28 22.39
CA LEU A 14 -11.10 33.36 21.81
C LEU A 14 -10.74 31.90 22.11
N ASN A 15 -11.74 31.02 22.08
CA ASN A 15 -11.63 29.55 22.16
C ASN A 15 -12.55 28.85 21.15
N ASP A 16 -12.98 29.57 20.12
CA ASP A 16 -13.75 29.04 19.00
C ASP A 16 -12.86 28.16 18.12
N ILE A 17 -13.50 27.24 17.39
CA ILE A 17 -12.89 26.48 16.32
C ILE A 17 -13.61 26.84 15.03
N ILE A 18 -12.87 27.21 14.00
CA ILE A 18 -13.42 27.44 12.67
C ILE A 18 -12.62 26.60 11.67
N VAL A 19 -13.33 25.89 10.81
CA VAL A 19 -12.75 24.94 9.86
C VAL A 19 -13.03 25.42 8.45
N TYR A 20 -11.99 25.50 7.64
CA TYR A 20 -12.13 25.66 6.20
C TYR A 20 -12.07 24.30 5.51
N ASP A 21 -13.19 23.93 4.90
CA ASP A 21 -13.25 22.81 3.99
C ASP A 21 -12.65 23.23 2.64
N ILE A 22 -11.55 22.57 2.26
CA ILE A 22 -10.82 22.87 1.03
C ILE A 22 -11.58 22.34 -0.19
N GLU A 23 -12.25 21.19 -0.06
CA GLU A 23 -12.98 20.55 -1.15
C GLU A 23 -14.24 21.34 -1.47
N ASN A 24 -14.98 21.72 -0.43
CA ASN A 24 -16.23 22.46 -0.57
C ASN A 24 -16.05 23.99 -0.57
N LYS A 25 -14.83 24.49 -0.33
CA LYS A 25 -14.46 25.91 -0.30
C LYS A 25 -15.32 26.76 0.65
N LEU A 26 -15.67 26.22 1.82
CA LEU A 26 -16.54 26.88 2.79
C LEU A 26 -15.96 26.83 4.21
N TRP A 27 -16.32 27.83 5.01
CA TRP A 27 -16.02 27.89 6.44
C TRP A 27 -17.21 27.34 7.24
N PHE A 28 -16.93 26.49 8.22
CA PHE A 28 -17.93 26.02 9.18
C PHE A 28 -17.35 25.93 10.59
N GLU A 29 -18.22 25.97 11.60
CA GLU A 29 -17.86 25.79 13.01
C GLU A 29 -18.32 24.39 13.46
N PRO A 30 -17.40 23.47 13.78
CA PRO A 30 -17.75 22.14 14.25
C PRO A 30 -18.24 22.17 15.71
N GLU A 31 -19.21 21.31 16.04
CA GLU A 31 -19.61 21.10 17.43
C GLU A 31 -18.55 20.28 18.16
N CYS A 32 -17.77 20.95 19.01
CA CYS A 32 -16.74 20.28 19.79
C CYS A 32 -17.22 19.85 21.18
N THR A 33 -16.87 18.63 21.58
CA THR A 33 -17.16 18.08 22.91
C THR A 33 -15.86 17.93 23.72
N GLY A 34 -15.95 17.76 25.04
CA GLY A 34 -14.75 17.56 25.87
C GLY A 34 -15.00 16.74 27.12
N SER A 35 -13.95 16.08 27.61
CA SER A 35 -14.00 15.08 28.68
C SER A 35 -13.98 15.63 30.13
N VAL A 36 -14.10 16.95 30.34
CA VAL A 36 -13.96 17.56 31.66
C VAL A 36 -15.33 17.80 32.31
N SER A 37 -15.50 17.31 33.54
CA SER A 37 -16.71 17.31 34.37
C SER A 37 -17.21 18.70 34.84
N GLU A 38 -16.79 19.80 34.22
CA GLU A 38 -17.19 21.16 34.58
C GLU A 38 -17.50 22.04 33.35
N GLY A 39 -18.53 21.67 32.58
CA GLY A 39 -19.37 22.61 31.82
C GLY A 39 -18.77 23.44 30.66
N LYS A 40 -17.48 23.30 30.31
CA LYS A 40 -16.86 23.83 29.08
C LYS A 40 -15.83 22.84 28.54
N GLY A 41 -16.21 22.07 27.53
CA GLY A 41 -15.44 20.93 27.01
C GLY A 41 -14.25 21.30 26.10
N GLY A 42 -13.34 22.18 26.52
CA GLY A 42 -12.15 22.52 25.73
C GLY A 42 -11.19 23.51 26.41
N PRO A 43 -10.05 23.86 25.76
CA PRO A 43 -9.07 24.76 26.32
C PRO A 43 -9.65 26.16 26.59
N THR A 44 -9.13 26.83 27.61
CA THR A 44 -9.52 28.22 27.93
C THR A 44 -9.23 29.18 26.77
N PRO A 45 -9.99 30.28 26.62
CA PRO A 45 -9.76 31.28 25.60
C PRO A 45 -8.33 31.80 25.62
N ARG A 46 -7.62 31.69 24.50
CA ARG A 46 -6.18 31.92 24.43
C ARG A 46 -5.71 32.40 23.07
N ALA A 47 -4.59 33.10 23.08
CA ALA A 47 -3.86 33.53 21.89
C ALA A 47 -2.37 33.25 22.04
N PHE A 48 -1.62 33.33 20.95
CA PHE A 48 -0.15 33.18 20.94
C PHE A 48 0.32 31.80 21.43
N HIS A 49 -0.56 30.80 21.36
CA HIS A 49 -0.27 29.41 21.66
C HIS A 49 0.36 28.73 20.43
N VAL A 50 0.93 27.56 20.66
CA VAL A 50 1.34 26.65 19.60
C VAL A 50 0.15 25.77 19.23
N ALA A 51 -0.09 25.62 17.93
CA ALA A 51 -1.04 24.65 17.37
C ALA A 51 -0.34 23.83 16.28
N ILE A 52 -0.30 22.50 16.43
CA ILE A 52 0.35 21.58 15.49
C ILE A 52 -0.59 20.42 15.21
N THR A 53 -0.73 20.05 13.94
CA THR A 53 -1.53 18.90 13.52
C THR A 53 -0.62 17.73 13.16
N ILE A 54 -0.89 16.55 13.72
CA ILE A 54 -0.28 15.28 13.34
C ILE A 54 -1.41 14.27 13.15
N ASP A 55 -1.50 13.69 11.95
CA ASP A 55 -2.62 12.85 11.52
C ASP A 55 -3.98 13.51 11.80
N CYS A 56 -4.90 12.84 12.51
CA CYS A 56 -6.21 13.37 12.88
C CYS A 56 -6.23 14.15 14.21
N HIS A 57 -5.07 14.47 14.79
CA HIS A 57 -4.98 15.16 16.09
C HIS A 57 -4.38 16.56 15.95
N MET A 58 -5.02 17.55 16.57
CA MET A 58 -4.48 18.90 16.75
C MET A 58 -4.02 19.09 18.19
N PHE A 59 -2.72 19.37 18.36
CA PHE A 59 -2.05 19.58 19.63
C PHE A 59 -1.91 21.07 19.92
N ILE A 60 -2.36 21.49 21.10
CA ILE A 60 -2.26 22.87 21.58
C ILE A 60 -1.34 22.92 22.81
N PHE A 61 -0.31 23.76 22.76
CA PHE A 61 0.55 24.03 23.91
C PHE A 61 0.61 25.52 24.24
N GLY A 62 0.44 25.82 25.52
CA GLY A 62 0.73 27.13 26.10
C GLY A 62 -0.14 28.28 25.55
N GLY A 63 0.50 29.42 25.33
CA GLY A 63 -0.13 30.68 24.95
C GLY A 63 -0.50 31.56 26.15
N ARG A 64 -1.40 32.51 25.91
CA ARG A 64 -1.83 33.50 26.90
C ARG A 64 -3.35 33.57 26.98
N SER A 65 -3.86 33.66 28.20
CA SER A 65 -5.25 34.01 28.50
C SER A 65 -5.28 35.16 29.51
N GLY A 66 -5.78 36.32 29.09
CA GLY A 66 -5.69 37.55 29.89
C GLY A 66 -4.23 37.94 30.16
N GLY A 67 -3.87 38.13 31.43
CA GLY A 67 -2.49 38.39 31.87
C GLY A 67 -1.64 37.13 32.14
N LYS A 68 -2.25 35.94 32.07
CA LYS A 68 -1.63 34.68 32.49
C LYS A 68 -1.06 33.93 31.28
N ARG A 69 0.19 33.47 31.40
CA ARG A 69 0.80 32.53 30.46
C ARG A 69 0.42 31.12 30.86
N LEU A 70 0.16 30.30 29.87
CA LEU A 70 -0.30 28.94 30.03
C LEU A 70 0.84 27.98 29.67
N GLY A 71 0.83 26.81 30.30
CA GLY A 71 1.74 25.71 30.02
C GLY A 71 0.99 24.37 30.05
N ASP A 72 -0.34 24.43 29.85
CA ASP A 72 -1.20 23.27 29.69
C ASP A 72 -1.11 22.75 28.25
N PHE A 73 -1.38 21.45 28.10
CA PHE A 73 -1.33 20.74 26.83
C PHE A 73 -2.69 20.10 26.55
N TRP A 74 -3.19 20.32 25.34
CA TRP A 74 -4.50 19.86 24.91
C TRP A 74 -4.41 19.17 23.56
N ILE A 75 -5.28 18.18 23.35
CA ILE A 75 -5.43 17.50 22.07
C ILE A 75 -6.89 17.61 21.63
N LEU A 76 -7.11 17.99 20.39
CA LEU A 76 -8.39 17.85 19.69
C LEU A 76 -8.28 16.69 18.72
N ASP A 77 -9.13 15.69 18.86
CA ASP A 77 -9.39 14.71 17.81
C ASP A 77 -10.32 15.36 16.77
N THR A 78 -9.85 15.46 15.53
CA THR A 78 -10.55 16.14 14.43
C THR A 78 -11.50 15.22 13.66
N ASP A 79 -11.43 13.90 13.86
CA ASP A 79 -12.39 12.95 13.28
C ASP A 79 -13.73 13.00 14.04
N ILE A 80 -13.65 13.15 15.38
CA ILE A 80 -14.82 13.17 16.27
C ILE A 80 -15.06 14.52 16.98
N TRP A 81 -14.24 15.54 16.70
CA TRP A 81 -14.30 16.87 17.30
C TRP A 81 -14.30 16.86 18.83
N GLN A 82 -13.42 16.07 19.44
CA GLN A 82 -13.36 15.90 20.89
C GLN A 82 -12.05 16.41 21.50
N TRP A 83 -12.16 17.28 22.51
CA TRP A 83 -11.04 17.78 23.30
C TRP A 83 -10.68 16.84 24.45
N ALA A 84 -9.38 16.65 24.65
CA ALA A 84 -8.79 16.01 25.81
C ALA A 84 -7.69 16.90 26.42
N ALA A 85 -7.79 17.13 27.73
CA ALA A 85 -6.69 17.71 28.50
C ALA A 85 -5.62 16.62 28.73
N VAL A 86 -4.36 16.93 28.42
CA VAL A 86 -3.27 15.98 28.55
C VAL A 86 -2.44 16.29 29.79
N THR A 87 -2.23 15.28 30.62
CA THR A 87 -1.22 15.33 31.68
C THR A 87 0.09 14.77 31.13
N SER A 88 0.99 15.64 30.70
CA SER A 88 2.33 15.28 30.25
C SER A 88 3.33 15.18 31.41
N PHE A 89 4.40 14.42 31.22
CA PHE A 89 5.50 14.26 32.19
C PHE A 89 6.88 14.45 31.53
N GLY A 90 7.96 14.37 32.31
CA GLY A 90 9.33 14.63 31.84
C GLY A 90 9.79 16.08 32.08
N ASP A 91 10.64 16.60 31.21
CA ASP A 91 11.20 17.95 31.27
C ASP A 91 10.18 18.98 30.74
N LEU A 92 9.21 19.34 31.58
CA LEU A 92 8.09 20.19 31.17
C LEU A 92 8.55 21.61 30.79
N PRO A 93 8.21 22.12 29.59
CA PRO A 93 8.48 23.50 29.24
C PRO A 93 7.70 24.45 30.16
N THR A 94 8.35 25.54 30.58
CA THR A 94 7.69 26.58 31.38
C THR A 94 6.48 27.19 30.67
N PRO A 95 5.44 27.67 31.40
CA PRO A 95 4.33 28.41 30.81
C PRO A 95 4.81 29.59 29.96
N ARG A 96 4.41 29.62 28.69
CA ARG A 96 4.98 30.55 27.70
C ARG A 96 4.00 30.88 26.59
N ASP A 97 4.18 32.04 25.99
CA ASP A 97 3.52 32.45 24.75
C ASP A 97 4.56 32.78 23.67
N PHE A 98 4.11 32.89 22.42
CA PHE A 98 4.95 33.25 21.27
C PHE A 98 6.10 32.28 20.98
N SER A 99 5.99 31.03 21.43
CA SER A 99 6.87 29.94 21.02
C SER A 99 6.56 29.49 19.61
N ALA A 100 7.55 28.91 18.94
CA ALA A 100 7.35 28.23 17.68
C ALA A 100 7.46 26.72 17.86
N ALA A 101 6.72 25.96 17.06
CA ALA A 101 6.85 24.51 17.05
C ALA A 101 6.69 23.96 15.64
N ALA A 102 7.16 22.74 15.43
CA ALA A 102 7.00 21.99 14.21
C ALA A 102 6.88 20.49 14.50
N ALA A 103 6.18 19.75 13.63
CA ALA A 103 6.13 18.29 13.71
C ALA A 103 7.42 17.67 13.15
N ILE A 104 7.98 16.68 13.84
CA ILE A 104 9.08 15.82 13.38
C ILE A 104 8.47 14.46 13.03
N GLY A 105 8.25 14.22 11.74
CA GLY A 105 7.50 13.05 11.27
C GLY A 105 6.09 13.01 11.86
N ASN A 106 5.55 11.82 12.07
CA ASN A 106 4.18 11.63 12.58
C ASN A 106 4.13 11.28 14.09
N GLN A 107 5.20 11.54 14.85
CA GLN A 107 5.30 11.07 16.24
C GLN A 107 5.87 12.08 17.24
N LYS A 108 6.43 13.21 16.79
CA LYS A 108 7.11 14.14 17.68
C LYS A 108 6.81 15.59 17.34
N ILE A 109 6.81 16.45 18.35
CA ILE A 109 6.68 17.90 18.20
C ILE A 109 7.93 18.54 18.79
N VAL A 110 8.64 19.35 18.00
CA VAL A 110 9.73 20.19 18.52
C VAL A 110 9.20 21.58 18.80
N LEU A 111 9.48 22.09 20.00
CA LEU A 111 9.12 23.41 20.48
C LEU A 111 10.40 24.21 20.71
N CYS A 112 10.47 25.45 20.24
CA CYS A 112 11.61 26.32 20.47
C CYS A 112 11.21 27.74 20.88
N GLY A 113 11.98 28.27 21.83
CA GLY A 113 11.89 29.66 22.30
C GLY A 113 10.52 30.07 22.86
N GLY A 114 10.22 31.36 22.73
CA GLY A 114 9.03 31.99 23.29
C GLY A 114 9.33 32.98 24.41
N TRP A 115 8.29 33.37 25.15
CA TRP A 115 8.37 34.30 26.26
C TRP A 115 7.64 33.75 27.50
N ASP A 116 8.36 33.61 28.61
CA ASP A 116 7.80 33.15 29.89
C ASP A 116 7.15 34.27 30.73
N GLY A 117 7.16 35.50 30.21
CA GLY A 117 6.71 36.70 30.93
C GLY A 117 7.83 37.49 31.62
N LYS A 118 9.05 36.94 31.70
CA LYS A 118 10.24 37.58 32.29
C LYS A 118 11.37 37.74 31.27
N LYS A 119 11.69 36.68 30.53
CA LYS A 119 12.80 36.63 29.57
C LYS A 119 12.39 35.91 28.29
N TRP A 120 13.00 36.31 27.17
CA TRP A 120 12.91 35.52 25.94
C TRP A 120 13.69 34.22 26.12
N LEU A 121 13.22 33.17 25.46
CA LEU A 121 13.74 31.82 25.60
C LEU A 121 14.46 31.41 24.30
N SER A 122 15.43 30.52 24.45
CA SER A 122 16.17 29.85 23.38
C SER A 122 16.29 28.34 23.63
N ASP A 123 15.50 27.83 24.59
CA ASP A 123 15.40 26.42 24.91
C ASP A 123 14.69 25.67 23.79
N VAL A 124 14.99 24.38 23.67
CA VAL A 124 14.40 23.49 22.67
C VAL A 124 13.92 22.25 23.38
N TYR A 125 12.63 21.97 23.22
CA TYR A 125 11.99 20.79 23.77
C TYR A 125 11.47 19.90 22.65
N VAL A 126 11.45 18.60 22.89
CA VAL A 126 10.75 17.64 22.03
C VAL A 126 9.70 16.92 22.86
N MET A 127 8.47 16.88 22.35
CA MET A 127 7.38 16.08 22.86
C MET A 127 7.24 14.82 22.00
N ASP A 128 7.24 13.65 22.63
CA ASP A 128 6.78 12.42 21.99
C ASP A 128 5.26 12.33 22.09
N THR A 129 4.57 12.24 20.95
CA THR A 129 3.10 12.31 20.91
C THR A 129 2.44 10.99 21.27
N MET A 130 3.20 9.89 21.35
CA MET A 130 2.70 8.58 21.79
C MET A 130 2.85 8.40 23.29
N SER A 131 4.02 8.74 23.85
CA SER A 131 4.25 8.64 25.31
C SER A 131 3.79 9.87 26.08
N LEU A 132 3.57 11.01 25.41
CA LEU A 132 3.24 12.31 26.00
C LEU A 132 4.33 12.82 26.98
N GLU A 133 5.57 12.43 26.71
CA GLU A 133 6.76 12.80 27.47
C GLU A 133 7.51 13.96 26.80
N TRP A 134 7.82 14.99 27.59
CA TRP A 134 8.69 16.10 27.17
C TRP A 134 10.14 15.82 27.53
N MET A 135 11.05 16.19 26.62
CA MET A 135 12.50 16.13 26.83
C MET A 135 13.14 17.45 26.40
N GLU A 136 13.95 18.05 27.28
CA GLU A 136 14.76 19.22 26.92
C GLU A 136 15.99 18.77 26.13
N LEU A 137 16.19 19.34 24.94
CA LEU A 137 17.33 18.98 24.11
C LEU A 137 18.55 19.83 24.46
N SER A 138 19.67 19.15 24.67
CA SER A 138 20.98 19.81 24.71
C SER A 138 21.40 20.22 23.29
N VAL A 139 21.31 21.52 22.99
CA VAL A 139 21.66 22.06 21.68
C VAL A 139 23.13 22.52 21.66
N SER A 140 23.88 22.15 20.62
CA SER A 140 25.29 22.52 20.43
C SER A 140 25.47 23.39 19.18
N GLY A 141 26.57 24.17 19.11
CA GLY A 141 26.86 25.08 18.00
C GLY A 141 26.41 26.53 18.24
N SER A 142 26.23 27.30 17.16
CA SER A 142 25.80 28.70 17.21
C SER A 142 24.29 28.79 17.47
N LEU A 143 23.91 28.91 18.73
CA LEU A 143 22.51 28.97 19.16
C LEU A 143 21.83 30.24 18.63
N PRO A 144 20.57 30.14 18.14
CA PRO A 144 19.79 31.33 17.86
C PRO A 144 19.61 32.15 19.14
N PRO A 145 19.81 33.47 19.09
CA PRO A 145 19.53 34.35 20.22
C PRO A 145 18.11 34.12 20.76
N PRO A 146 17.89 34.25 22.08
CA PRO A 146 16.56 34.18 22.67
C PRO A 146 15.58 35.09 21.94
N ARG A 147 14.43 34.54 21.56
CA ARG A 147 13.47 35.20 20.66
C ARG A 147 12.06 34.72 20.89
N CYS A 148 11.10 35.55 20.49
CA CYS A 148 9.68 35.22 20.50
C CYS A 148 8.98 35.73 19.24
N GLY A 149 7.85 35.14 18.88
CA GLY A 149 7.07 35.52 17.69
C GLY A 149 7.79 35.20 16.38
N HIS A 150 8.66 34.19 16.42
CA HIS A 150 9.28 33.59 15.24
C HIS A 150 8.41 32.44 14.74
N THR A 151 8.63 32.01 13.51
CA THR A 151 8.08 30.76 12.99
C THR A 151 9.18 29.70 12.94
N ALA A 152 8.79 28.44 13.06
CA ALA A 152 9.69 27.31 12.93
C ALA A 152 9.03 26.25 12.03
N THR A 153 9.80 25.67 11.12
CA THR A 153 9.32 24.59 10.25
C THR A 153 10.40 23.55 10.05
N MET A 154 10.00 22.29 9.92
CA MET A 154 10.92 21.20 9.63
C MET A 154 11.18 21.11 8.13
N VAL A 155 12.46 21.07 7.75
CA VAL A 155 12.91 20.73 6.39
C VAL A 155 13.83 19.52 6.51
N GLU A 156 13.32 18.37 6.07
CA GLU A 156 13.94 17.06 6.26
C GLU A 156 14.26 16.80 7.75
N LYS A 157 15.54 16.86 8.13
CA LYS A 157 16.05 16.67 9.50
C LYS A 157 16.49 17.97 10.17
N ARG A 158 16.16 19.13 9.60
CA ARG A 158 16.60 20.46 10.05
C ARG A 158 15.41 21.31 10.47
N LEU A 159 15.47 21.90 11.66
CA LEU A 159 14.50 22.90 12.11
C LEU A 159 14.95 24.28 11.62
N LEU A 160 14.23 24.83 10.63
CA LEU A 160 14.45 26.20 10.18
C LEU A 160 13.64 27.15 11.06
N VAL A 161 14.31 28.13 11.64
CA VAL A 161 13.70 29.19 12.45
C VAL A 161 13.85 30.52 11.71
N PHE A 162 12.73 31.19 11.46
CA PHE A 162 12.72 32.46 10.74
C PHE A 162 12.02 33.57 11.54
N GLY A 163 12.61 34.77 11.47
CA GLY A 163 12.07 35.97 12.10
C GLY A 163 12.13 35.94 13.64
N GLY A 164 11.14 36.60 14.24
CA GLY A 164 11.07 36.83 15.68
C GLY A 164 11.65 38.15 16.12
N ARG A 165 11.17 38.63 17.27
CA ARG A 165 11.72 39.81 17.93
C ARG A 165 13.01 39.42 18.65
N VAL A 166 14.11 40.00 18.20
CA VAL A 166 15.46 39.84 18.77
C VAL A 166 15.97 41.20 19.25
N THR A 167 17.02 41.22 20.09
CA THR A 167 17.63 42.44 20.63
C THR A 167 18.61 43.12 19.65
N ALA A 168 18.64 42.72 18.37
CA ALA A 168 19.58 43.24 17.37
C ALA A 168 18.92 43.50 16.00
N GLN A 169 19.39 44.54 15.31
CA GLN A 169 18.83 45.03 14.04
C GLN A 169 19.50 44.39 12.82
N TRP A 170 18.70 44.04 11.79
CA TRP A 170 19.17 43.62 10.47
C TRP A 170 19.20 44.82 9.49
N LYS A 171 20.14 44.79 8.53
CA LYS A 171 20.31 45.79 7.47
C LYS A 171 19.92 45.19 6.10
N ARG A 172 19.14 45.95 5.32
CA ARG A 172 18.52 45.53 4.04
C ARG A 172 19.48 45.65 2.84
N LEU A 173 19.41 44.70 1.91
CA LEU A 173 19.94 44.78 0.53
C LEU A 173 18.78 44.93 -0.48
N PRO A 174 19.00 45.55 -1.66
CA PRO A 174 17.94 45.98 -2.55
C PRO A 174 17.54 44.89 -3.56
N ILE A 175 16.25 44.72 -3.80
CA ILE A 175 15.69 44.03 -4.97
C ILE A 175 14.54 44.88 -5.52
N SER A 176 14.46 44.93 -6.85
CA SER A 176 13.48 45.63 -7.69
C SER A 176 12.17 44.85 -7.85
N ASN A 177 11.06 45.57 -7.61
CA ASN A 177 9.62 45.41 -7.96
C ASN A 177 9.12 44.05 -8.51
N ASP A 178 8.05 43.42 -8.01
CA ASP A 178 6.85 43.97 -7.33
C ASP A 178 6.71 43.55 -5.86
N GLU A 179 6.29 44.49 -5.02
CA GLU A 179 6.66 44.53 -3.61
C GLU A 179 6.24 43.31 -2.76
N PRO A 180 7.15 42.77 -1.92
CA PRO A 180 6.84 41.69 -0.98
C PRO A 180 5.81 42.14 0.06
N PRO A 181 5.15 41.19 0.76
CA PRO A 181 4.24 41.54 1.86
C PRO A 181 4.95 42.46 2.85
N PRO A 182 4.36 43.60 3.24
CA PRO A 182 4.99 44.54 4.17
C PRO A 182 5.37 43.83 5.49
N PRO A 183 6.43 44.31 6.17
CA PRO A 183 6.89 43.74 7.43
C PRO A 183 5.74 43.59 8.44
N ARG A 184 5.53 42.36 8.93
CA ARG A 184 4.36 42.01 9.72
C ARG A 184 4.68 40.96 10.78
N ALA A 185 4.04 41.10 11.94
CA ALA A 185 3.97 40.11 13.01
C ALA A 185 2.60 39.40 12.98
N TYR A 186 2.43 38.32 13.75
CA TYR A 186 1.13 37.61 13.90
C TYR A 186 0.54 37.05 12.59
N HIS A 187 1.38 36.74 11.61
CA HIS A 187 0.97 36.04 10.39
C HIS A 187 1.09 34.52 10.58
N THR A 188 0.33 33.75 9.81
CA THR A 188 0.47 32.29 9.71
C THR A 188 1.07 31.92 8.36
N MET A 189 1.97 30.94 8.32
CA MET A 189 2.48 30.41 7.07
C MET A 189 2.35 28.88 7.07
N THR A 190 1.84 28.31 5.98
CA THR A 190 1.68 26.85 5.80
C THR A 190 2.19 26.40 4.42
N SER A 191 2.51 25.12 4.28
CA SER A 191 3.00 24.55 3.01
C SER A 191 1.90 23.73 2.35
N ILE A 192 1.72 23.91 1.03
CA ILE A 192 0.84 23.10 0.19
C ILE A 192 1.70 22.57 -0.95
N GLY A 193 2.16 21.32 -0.83
CA GLY A 193 3.19 20.76 -1.72
C GLY A 193 4.50 21.53 -1.60
N ALA A 194 5.05 22.00 -2.73
CA ALA A 194 6.29 22.79 -2.80
C ALA A 194 6.08 24.31 -2.63
N ARG A 195 4.85 24.77 -2.39
CA ARG A 195 4.51 26.20 -2.28
C ARG A 195 4.22 26.58 -0.83
N HIS A 196 4.61 27.79 -0.42
CA HIS A 196 4.26 28.29 0.91
C HIS A 196 3.19 29.39 0.81
N LEU A 197 2.23 29.34 1.71
CA LEU A 197 1.09 30.26 1.79
C LEU A 197 1.20 31.05 3.09
N LEU A 198 1.36 32.36 2.97
CA LEU A 198 1.33 33.34 4.05
C LEU A 198 -0.08 33.93 4.16
N ILE A 199 -0.62 33.96 5.37
CA ILE A 199 -1.97 34.44 5.68
C ILE A 199 -1.88 35.54 6.74
N GLY A 200 -2.36 36.73 6.36
CA GLY A 200 -2.57 37.87 7.24
C GLY A 200 -1.32 38.45 7.91
N GLY A 201 -1.53 39.14 9.03
CA GLY A 201 -0.49 39.69 9.89
C GLY A 201 -0.81 41.09 10.43
N PHE A 202 0.16 41.74 11.08
CA PHE A 202 0.02 43.07 11.68
C PHE A 202 1.37 43.79 11.73
N ASP A 203 1.46 45.00 11.21
CA ASP A 203 2.70 45.79 11.19
C ASP A 203 2.91 46.69 12.42
N GLY A 204 1.96 46.69 13.36
CA GLY A 204 1.95 47.63 14.48
C GLY A 204 0.89 48.74 14.36
N LYS A 205 0.24 48.89 13.19
CA LYS A 205 -0.83 49.88 12.94
C LYS A 205 -2.08 49.26 12.30
N SER A 206 -1.91 48.36 11.34
CA SER A 206 -3.00 47.80 10.55
C SER A 206 -2.94 46.28 10.51
N THR A 207 -4.10 45.63 10.66
CA THR A 207 -4.25 44.18 10.51
C THR A 207 -4.43 43.84 9.04
N PHE A 208 -3.59 42.96 8.53
CA PHE A 208 -3.68 42.46 7.17
C PHE A 208 -4.50 41.16 7.16
N GLY A 209 -5.52 41.11 6.29
CA GLY A 209 -6.31 39.91 5.98
C GLY A 209 -6.02 39.38 4.57
N ASP A 210 -4.86 39.73 4.04
CA ASP A 210 -4.37 39.36 2.71
C ASP A 210 -3.75 37.96 2.71
N LEU A 211 -3.76 37.32 1.54
CA LEU A 211 -3.12 36.03 1.31
C LEU A 211 -1.98 36.24 0.32
N TRP A 212 -0.83 35.66 0.62
CA TRP A 212 0.35 35.70 -0.22
C TRP A 212 0.85 34.30 -0.45
N TRP A 213 1.02 33.91 -1.70
CA TRP A 213 1.87 32.77 -2.01
C TRP A 213 3.32 33.24 -1.99
N LEU A 214 4.13 32.62 -1.14
CA LEU A 214 5.53 32.50 -1.45
C LEU A 214 5.60 31.44 -2.55
N VAL A 215 5.42 31.91 -3.77
CA VAL A 215 5.92 31.24 -4.96
C VAL A 215 7.42 31.54 -4.89
N PRO A 216 8.30 30.60 -4.44
CA PRO A 216 9.65 30.65 -4.99
C PRO A 216 9.43 30.73 -6.49
N GLU A 217 10.02 31.73 -7.16
CA GLU A 217 9.90 31.91 -8.62
C GLU A 217 9.75 30.54 -9.26
N GLU A 218 8.74 30.35 -10.13
CA GLU A 218 8.73 29.18 -11.02
C GLU A 218 10.16 28.98 -11.44
N PHE A 219 10.83 27.94 -10.92
CA PHE A 219 12.29 27.88 -10.80
C PHE A 219 12.88 28.75 -11.89
N ASP A 220 13.32 29.97 -11.57
CA ASP A 220 14.25 30.65 -12.46
C ASP A 220 15.37 29.62 -12.46
N VAL A 221 15.41 28.80 -13.52
CA VAL A 221 16.16 27.55 -13.50
C VAL A 221 17.54 28.09 -13.31
N ASP A 222 18.06 27.95 -12.07
CA ASP A 222 19.32 28.56 -11.68
C ASP A 222 20.22 28.30 -12.87
N GLU A 223 20.64 29.37 -13.58
CA GLU A 223 21.21 29.18 -14.92
C GLU A 223 22.37 28.18 -14.85
N GLU A 224 23.00 28.08 -13.67
CA GLU A 224 23.96 27.06 -13.27
C GLU A 224 23.37 25.63 -13.21
N LEU A 225 22.22 25.41 -12.54
CA LEU A 225 21.50 24.13 -12.56
C LEU A 225 20.98 23.76 -13.96
N GLU A 226 20.52 24.72 -14.76
CA GLU A 226 20.09 24.46 -16.14
C GLU A 226 21.26 23.99 -16.99
N ALA A 227 22.38 24.71 -16.90
CA ALA A 227 23.62 24.37 -17.61
C ALA A 227 24.14 23.00 -17.17
N MET A 228 24.21 22.73 -15.86
CA MET A 228 24.64 21.44 -15.32
C MET A 228 23.67 20.31 -15.69
N GLY A 229 22.36 20.57 -15.70
CA GLY A 229 21.36 19.60 -16.15
C GLY A 229 21.56 19.22 -17.62
N LYS A 230 21.78 20.21 -18.49
CA LYS A 230 22.09 19.99 -19.91
C LYS A 230 23.39 19.21 -20.09
N GLU A 231 24.42 19.48 -19.29
CA GLU A 231 25.68 18.74 -19.30
C GLU A 231 25.49 17.28 -18.84
N MET A 232 24.84 17.05 -17.70
CA MET A 232 24.62 15.71 -17.16
C MET A 232 23.74 14.83 -18.07
N VAL A 233 22.74 15.42 -18.76
CA VAL A 233 21.90 14.70 -19.72
C VAL A 233 22.72 14.16 -20.90
N ALA A 234 23.85 14.79 -21.25
CA ALA A 234 24.74 14.26 -22.28
C ALA A 234 25.30 12.87 -21.90
N TYR A 235 25.53 12.60 -20.60
CA TYR A 235 25.96 11.27 -20.13
C TYR A 235 24.89 10.19 -20.29
N CYS A 236 23.62 10.56 -20.48
CA CYS A 236 22.54 9.60 -20.70
C CYS A 236 22.55 8.99 -22.12
N GLY A 237 23.39 9.47 -23.04
CA GLY A 237 23.58 8.87 -24.36
C GLY A 237 22.31 8.79 -25.22
N GLY A 238 21.31 9.64 -24.94
CA GLY A 238 20.00 9.62 -25.60
C GLY A 238 19.03 8.52 -25.13
N LEU A 239 19.37 7.72 -24.12
CA LEU A 239 18.50 6.67 -23.58
C LEU A 239 17.41 7.28 -22.67
N PRO A 240 16.11 7.17 -23.00
CA PRO A 240 15.04 7.82 -22.21
C PRO A 240 15.00 7.36 -20.75
N LEU A 241 15.30 6.09 -20.49
CA LEU A 241 15.38 5.56 -19.13
C LEU A 241 16.49 6.23 -18.31
N ALA A 242 17.68 6.42 -18.88
CA ALA A 242 18.79 7.06 -18.18
C ALA A 242 18.47 8.51 -17.83
N VAL A 243 17.79 9.23 -18.72
CA VAL A 243 17.29 10.59 -18.43
C VAL A 243 16.28 10.57 -17.29
N LYS A 244 15.31 9.65 -17.31
CA LYS A 244 14.32 9.49 -16.22
C LYS A 244 14.96 9.12 -14.88
N VAL A 245 15.96 8.25 -14.89
CA VAL A 245 16.69 7.82 -13.71
C VAL A 245 17.56 8.94 -13.14
N LEU A 246 18.23 9.71 -14.00
CA LEU A 246 18.95 10.94 -13.60
C LEU A 246 17.99 11.97 -13.00
N GLY A 247 16.87 12.23 -13.68
CA GLY A 247 15.82 13.13 -13.16
C GLY A 247 15.27 12.66 -11.81
N GLY A 248 15.05 11.35 -11.65
CA GLY A 248 14.65 10.75 -10.37
C GLY A 248 15.69 10.92 -9.26
N LEU A 249 16.98 10.75 -9.57
CA LEU A 249 18.10 10.97 -8.65
C LEU A 249 18.22 12.44 -8.20
N LEU A 250 17.97 13.37 -9.11
CA LEU A 250 18.05 14.82 -8.88
C LEU A 250 16.76 15.39 -8.28
N SER A 251 15.62 14.69 -8.35
CA SER A 251 14.29 15.21 -7.97
C SER A 251 14.18 15.72 -6.53
N ASN A 252 14.97 15.17 -5.61
CA ASN A 252 15.01 15.58 -4.20
C ASN A 252 16.23 16.47 -3.86
N LYS A 253 17.03 16.85 -4.85
CA LYS A 253 18.26 17.67 -4.68
C LYS A 253 17.97 19.08 -5.17
N THR A 254 18.01 20.03 -4.24
CA THR A 254 17.57 21.41 -4.50
C THR A 254 18.72 22.41 -4.51
N MET A 255 19.93 21.99 -4.11
CA MET A 255 21.12 22.87 -4.05
C MET A 255 22.11 22.57 -5.19
N VAL A 256 22.77 23.61 -5.70
CA VAL A 256 23.82 23.52 -6.74
C VAL A 256 24.93 22.56 -6.32
N GLU A 257 25.36 22.60 -5.07
CA GLU A 257 26.42 21.73 -4.55
C GLU A 257 26.03 20.25 -4.57
N GLU A 258 24.74 19.93 -4.47
CA GLU A 258 24.25 18.54 -4.55
C GLU A 258 24.30 18.03 -5.99
N TRP A 259 23.88 18.85 -6.95
CA TRP A 259 23.97 18.52 -8.37
C TRP A 259 25.41 18.43 -8.83
N LYS A 260 26.27 19.36 -8.37
CA LYS A 260 27.71 19.34 -8.67
C LYS A 260 28.38 18.08 -8.13
N ARG A 261 28.03 17.64 -6.92
CA ARG A 261 28.50 16.35 -6.39
C ARG A 261 28.05 15.17 -7.24
N VAL A 262 26.83 15.19 -7.78
CA VAL A 262 26.34 14.12 -8.66
C VAL A 262 27.16 14.13 -9.95
N ASP A 263 27.34 15.30 -10.56
CA ASP A 263 28.13 15.49 -11.77
C ASP A 263 29.60 15.05 -11.58
N ASP A 264 30.28 15.57 -10.55
CA ASP A 264 31.65 15.20 -10.17
C ASP A 264 31.79 13.69 -9.94
N ASN A 265 30.77 13.04 -9.36
CA ASN A 265 30.78 11.59 -9.14
C ASN A 265 30.59 10.81 -10.44
N ILE A 266 29.71 11.27 -11.35
CA ILE A 266 29.58 10.68 -12.69
C ILE A 266 30.92 10.79 -13.42
N GLN A 267 31.57 11.95 -13.37
CA GLN A 267 32.85 12.23 -14.01
C GLN A 267 34.05 11.49 -13.39
N SER A 268 34.17 11.45 -12.06
CA SER A 268 35.34 10.85 -11.38
C SER A 268 35.49 9.36 -11.61
N GLN A 269 34.38 8.65 -11.85
CA GLN A 269 34.46 7.25 -12.23
C GLN A 269 34.98 7.08 -13.68
N ILE A 270 34.87 8.10 -14.57
CA ILE A 270 35.28 8.07 -15.99
C ILE A 270 36.79 7.82 -16.14
N VAL A 271 37.59 8.24 -15.16
CA VAL A 271 39.06 8.15 -15.21
C VAL A 271 39.60 6.73 -14.92
N ARG A 272 38.74 5.75 -14.56
CA ARG A 272 39.19 4.42 -14.11
C ARG A 272 39.01 3.26 -15.10
N ILE A 273 38.38 3.44 -16.26
CA ILE A 273 38.11 2.34 -17.20
C ILE A 273 38.28 2.82 -18.66
N ASP A 274 39.27 2.27 -19.38
CA ASP A 274 39.42 2.40 -20.83
C ASP A 274 38.39 1.49 -21.52
N ASP A 275 37.25 2.01 -22.02
CA ASP A 275 36.70 1.85 -23.39
C ASP A 275 35.25 2.42 -23.53
N LYS A 276 34.90 2.79 -24.77
CA LYS A 276 33.74 3.51 -25.38
C LYS A 276 32.34 3.56 -24.71
N SER A 277 31.77 4.78 -24.75
CA SER A 277 30.35 5.25 -24.83
C SER A 277 29.21 4.57 -24.05
N GLN A 278 29.11 3.24 -24.00
CA GLN A 278 28.09 2.52 -23.18
C GLN A 278 28.33 2.69 -21.67
N ASP A 279 29.55 3.06 -21.31
CA ASP A 279 30.00 3.24 -19.94
C ASP A 279 29.37 4.49 -19.26
N SER A 280 29.11 5.57 -20.03
CA SER A 280 28.47 6.79 -19.49
C SER A 280 27.03 6.56 -18.99
N VAL A 281 26.23 5.87 -19.79
CA VAL A 281 24.84 5.51 -19.45
C VAL A 281 24.82 4.61 -18.21
N TYR A 282 25.68 3.60 -18.20
CA TYR A 282 25.81 2.68 -17.06
C TYR A 282 26.17 3.42 -15.77
N ARG A 283 27.07 4.40 -15.84
CA ARG A 283 27.46 5.25 -14.69
C ARG A 283 26.27 6.03 -14.14
N VAL A 284 25.49 6.69 -15.00
CA VAL A 284 24.28 7.42 -14.57
C VAL A 284 23.31 6.48 -13.84
N LEU A 285 23.05 5.30 -14.39
CA LEU A 285 22.16 4.32 -13.76
C LEU A 285 22.72 3.77 -12.45
N SER A 286 24.04 3.51 -12.40
CA SER A 286 24.73 3.05 -11.18
C SER A 286 24.76 4.12 -10.09
N MET A 287 24.82 5.40 -10.44
CA MET A 287 24.80 6.51 -9.48
C MET A 287 23.48 6.56 -8.71
N SER A 288 22.36 6.26 -9.37
CA SER A 288 21.06 6.15 -8.70
C SER A 288 21.03 5.05 -7.66
N TYR A 289 21.77 3.96 -7.85
CA TYR A 289 22.00 2.95 -6.82
C TYR A 289 22.90 3.45 -5.70
N GLU A 290 23.99 4.16 -6.02
CA GLU A 290 24.95 4.61 -5.00
C GLU A 290 24.38 5.65 -4.03
N ASP A 291 23.43 6.45 -4.49
CA ASP A 291 22.70 7.44 -3.70
C ASP A 291 21.59 6.84 -2.82
N LEU A 292 21.23 5.57 -2.99
CA LEU A 292 20.19 4.94 -2.16
C LEU A 292 20.63 4.80 -0.70
N PRO A 293 19.69 4.94 0.27
CA PRO A 293 19.91 4.52 1.64
C PRO A 293 20.30 3.04 1.74
N MET A 294 21.09 2.68 2.76
CA MET A 294 21.67 1.33 2.90
C MET A 294 20.62 0.20 2.84
N GLN A 295 19.46 0.37 3.48
CA GLN A 295 18.38 -0.61 3.47
C GLN A 295 17.79 -0.77 2.07
N LEU A 296 17.58 0.33 1.35
CA LEU A 296 17.07 0.31 -0.01
C LEU A 296 18.07 -0.26 -1.01
N LYS A 297 19.39 -0.04 -0.82
CA LYS A 297 20.42 -0.75 -1.60
C LYS A 297 20.25 -2.26 -1.48
N HIS A 298 20.04 -2.76 -0.26
CA HIS A 298 19.82 -4.19 -0.02
C HIS A 298 18.52 -4.71 -0.66
N CYS A 299 17.42 -3.95 -0.55
CA CYS A 299 16.14 -4.25 -1.21
C CYS A 299 16.26 -4.27 -2.74
N PHE A 300 16.95 -3.29 -3.32
CA PHE A 300 17.21 -3.21 -4.75
C PHE A 300 18.05 -4.39 -5.24
N LEU A 301 19.17 -4.70 -4.59
CA LEU A 301 19.99 -5.88 -4.92
C LEU A 301 19.22 -7.19 -4.78
N TYR A 302 18.24 -7.24 -3.88
CA TYR A 302 17.39 -8.42 -3.74
C TYR A 302 16.55 -8.68 -5.00
N LEU A 303 16.22 -7.67 -5.80
CA LEU A 303 15.48 -7.85 -7.05
C LEU A 303 16.27 -8.67 -8.08
N ALA A 304 17.61 -8.69 -8.01
CA ALA A 304 18.45 -9.52 -8.88
C ALA A 304 18.23 -11.03 -8.70
N HIS A 305 17.49 -11.48 -7.67
CA HIS A 305 17.12 -12.89 -7.55
C HIS A 305 16.14 -13.33 -8.65
N PHE A 306 15.34 -12.41 -9.19
CA PHE A 306 14.26 -12.74 -10.11
C PHE A 306 14.77 -12.83 -11.56
N PRO A 307 14.14 -13.69 -12.39
CA PRO A 307 14.41 -13.74 -13.83
C PRO A 307 14.21 -12.38 -14.52
N GLU A 308 14.70 -12.31 -15.75
CA GLU A 308 14.41 -11.18 -16.65
C GLU A 308 12.90 -11.07 -16.91
N ASP A 309 12.41 -9.84 -17.07
CA ASP A 309 11.00 -9.51 -17.24
C ASP A 309 10.02 -10.05 -16.18
N TYR A 310 10.51 -10.60 -15.07
CA TYR A 310 9.65 -11.22 -14.08
C TYR A 310 8.79 -10.17 -13.37
N LYS A 311 7.46 -10.31 -13.45
CA LYS A 311 6.51 -9.49 -12.68
C LYS A 311 6.50 -9.97 -11.22
N ILE A 312 7.15 -9.21 -10.34
CA ILE A 312 7.29 -9.57 -8.93
C ILE A 312 6.09 -9.02 -8.16
N GLN A 313 5.28 -9.91 -7.57
CA GLN A 313 4.21 -9.48 -6.67
C GLN A 313 4.77 -8.76 -5.44
N VAL A 314 4.33 -7.53 -5.17
CA VAL A 314 4.91 -6.70 -4.09
C VAL A 314 4.65 -7.30 -2.72
N GLY A 315 3.46 -7.87 -2.48
CA GLY A 315 3.17 -8.58 -1.23
C GLY A 315 4.15 -9.75 -0.98
N LYS A 316 4.47 -10.53 -2.02
CA LYS A 316 5.47 -11.61 -1.94
C LYS A 316 6.86 -11.05 -1.63
N LEU A 317 7.26 -9.98 -2.30
CA LEU A 317 8.57 -9.34 -2.14
C LEU A 317 8.77 -8.79 -0.71
N CYS A 318 7.77 -8.14 -0.14
CA CYS A 318 7.81 -7.63 1.24
C CYS A 318 8.07 -8.77 2.24
N ASN A 319 7.36 -9.89 2.09
CA ASN A 319 7.55 -11.07 2.95
C ASN A 319 8.96 -11.68 2.80
N LEU A 320 9.54 -11.67 1.60
CA LEU A 320 10.92 -12.11 1.38
C LEU A 320 11.92 -11.18 2.08
N TRP A 321 11.73 -9.86 1.98
CA TRP A 321 12.58 -8.88 2.67
C TRP A 321 12.50 -9.00 4.19
N GLU A 322 11.33 -9.29 4.74
CA GLU A 322 11.16 -9.52 6.18
C GLU A 322 11.85 -10.81 6.63
N ALA A 323 11.68 -11.89 5.88
CA ALA A 323 12.31 -13.17 6.21
C ALA A 323 13.84 -13.12 6.19
N GLU A 324 14.41 -12.29 5.31
CA GLU A 324 15.84 -11.96 5.31
C GLU A 324 16.25 -11.10 6.51
N GLY A 325 15.32 -10.31 7.06
CA GLY A 325 15.55 -9.32 8.11
C GLY A 325 16.04 -7.97 7.55
N THR A 326 15.69 -7.66 6.30
CA THR A 326 16.01 -6.36 5.67
C THR A 326 15.05 -5.27 6.12
N ILE A 327 13.78 -5.65 6.24
CA ILE A 327 12.73 -4.84 6.85
C ILE A 327 12.23 -5.56 8.10
N THR A 328 11.81 -4.79 9.10
CA THR A 328 11.26 -5.31 10.34
C THR A 328 10.02 -4.50 10.67
N SER A 329 8.92 -5.18 11.00
CA SER A 329 7.73 -4.55 11.56
C SER A 329 8.14 -3.66 12.74
N SER A 330 7.87 -2.36 12.66
CA SER A 330 8.23 -1.41 13.72
C SER A 330 7.32 -1.60 14.94
N CYS A 331 7.74 -1.06 16.07
CA CYS A 331 6.94 -1.01 17.30
C CYS A 331 5.67 -0.13 17.14
N ASP A 332 5.55 0.59 16.02
CA ASP A 332 4.60 1.68 15.78
C ASP A 332 3.31 1.20 15.06
N GLY A 333 3.12 -0.11 14.92
CA GLY A 333 1.92 -0.70 14.31
C GLY A 333 1.90 -0.73 12.78
N ALA A 334 2.91 -0.16 12.10
CA ALA A 334 3.08 -0.26 10.66
C ALA A 334 3.39 -1.71 10.24
N THR A 335 2.65 -2.23 9.27
CA THR A 335 2.89 -3.58 8.74
C THR A 335 4.14 -3.64 7.89
N THR A 336 4.76 -4.81 7.83
CA THR A 336 5.84 -5.12 6.89
C THR A 336 5.50 -4.69 5.46
N ARG A 337 4.24 -4.89 5.05
CA ARG A 337 3.77 -4.55 3.71
C ARG A 337 3.79 -3.04 3.46
N GLN A 338 3.36 -2.22 4.43
CA GLN A 338 3.40 -0.76 4.30
C GLN A 338 4.83 -0.25 4.13
N ILE A 339 5.76 -0.70 4.99
CA ILE A 339 7.19 -0.34 4.90
C ILE A 339 7.77 -0.77 3.53
N GLY A 340 7.44 -1.98 3.08
CA GLY A 340 7.89 -2.45 1.77
C GLY A 340 7.30 -1.65 0.60
N GLU A 341 6.03 -1.24 0.67
CA GLU A 341 5.38 -0.39 -0.33
C GLU A 341 6.03 1.01 -0.40
N GLU A 342 6.43 1.60 0.74
CA GLU A 342 7.18 2.87 0.78
C GLU A 342 8.55 2.75 0.07
N TYR A 343 9.24 1.62 0.24
CA TYR A 343 10.51 1.37 -0.45
C TYR A 343 10.31 1.18 -1.96
N ILE A 344 9.22 0.52 -2.37
CA ILE A 344 8.86 0.43 -3.78
C ILE A 344 8.49 1.80 -4.35
N ASP A 345 7.76 2.64 -3.61
CA ASP A 345 7.47 4.03 -4.01
C ASP A 345 8.75 4.82 -4.29
N GLU A 346 9.79 4.70 -3.46
CA GLU A 346 11.10 5.33 -3.70
C GLU A 346 11.79 4.82 -4.97
N LEU A 347 11.83 3.50 -5.16
CA LEU A 347 12.46 2.90 -6.34
C LEU A 347 11.73 3.27 -7.64
N VAL A 348 10.40 3.33 -7.61
CA VAL A 348 9.56 3.75 -8.74
C VAL A 348 9.72 5.24 -9.02
N ARG A 349 9.72 6.09 -7.99
CA ARG A 349 9.93 7.55 -8.14
C ARG A 349 11.32 7.87 -8.71
N ARG A 350 12.33 7.05 -8.39
CA ARG A 350 13.67 7.15 -9.01
C ARG A 350 13.75 6.51 -10.41
N ASN A 351 12.64 5.99 -10.94
CA ASN A 351 12.56 5.26 -12.21
C ASN A 351 13.51 4.04 -12.30
N MET A 352 13.89 3.46 -11.15
CA MET A 352 14.77 2.28 -11.10
C MET A 352 13.98 0.98 -11.33
N VAL A 353 12.68 1.00 -11.07
CA VAL A 353 11.76 -0.14 -11.16
C VAL A 353 10.44 0.34 -11.75
N ILE A 354 9.82 -0.47 -12.61
CA ILE A 354 8.46 -0.29 -13.08
C ILE A 354 7.52 -0.80 -12.00
N GLY A 355 6.65 0.08 -11.48
CA GLY A 355 5.59 -0.32 -10.56
C GLY A 355 4.23 -0.24 -11.25
N VAL A 356 3.38 -1.23 -11.02
CA VAL A 356 1.97 -1.19 -11.42
C VAL A 356 1.10 -1.27 -10.18
N LYS A 357 0.24 -0.26 -10.01
CA LYS A 357 -0.75 -0.24 -8.93
C LYS A 357 -2.00 -0.98 -9.38
N GLU A 358 -2.59 -1.69 -8.44
CA GLU A 358 -3.94 -2.20 -8.60
C GLU A 358 -4.92 -1.02 -8.66
N ASP A 359 -5.79 -1.00 -9.66
CA ASP A 359 -6.79 0.06 -9.87
C ASP A 359 -7.68 0.29 -8.63
N LEU A 360 -8.03 -0.78 -7.94
CA LEU A 360 -9.02 -0.78 -6.87
C LEU A 360 -8.42 -0.33 -5.53
N SER A 361 -7.35 -0.99 -5.10
CA SER A 361 -6.72 -0.70 -3.79
C SER A 361 -5.73 0.46 -3.82
N CYS A 362 -5.31 0.92 -5.01
CA CYS A 362 -4.19 1.85 -5.21
C CYS A 362 -2.88 1.40 -4.55
N ARG A 363 -2.76 0.11 -4.18
CA ARG A 363 -1.52 -0.49 -3.71
C ARG A 363 -0.72 -1.03 -4.88
N TRP A 364 0.58 -1.17 -4.69
CA TRP A 364 1.43 -1.84 -5.67
C TRP A 364 1.04 -3.31 -5.79
N GLU A 365 0.67 -3.73 -6.99
CA GLU A 365 0.33 -5.12 -7.29
C GLU A 365 1.59 -5.89 -7.65
N TYR A 366 2.28 -5.44 -8.69
CA TYR A 366 3.58 -5.96 -9.10
C TYR A 366 4.58 -4.85 -9.39
N CYS A 367 5.85 -5.21 -9.24
CA CYS A 367 6.97 -4.41 -9.69
C CYS A 367 7.87 -5.25 -10.61
N GLN A 368 8.56 -4.60 -11.53
CA GLN A 368 9.42 -5.23 -12.53
C GLN A 368 10.65 -4.33 -12.76
N MET A 369 11.85 -4.91 -12.82
CA MET A 369 13.04 -4.12 -13.15
C MET A 369 13.08 -3.81 -14.64
N HIS A 370 13.49 -2.60 -15.01
CA HIS A 370 13.90 -2.31 -16.37
C HIS A 370 15.17 -3.09 -16.74
N ASP A 371 15.32 -3.55 -17.99
CA ASP A 371 16.45 -4.38 -18.44
C ASP A 371 17.82 -3.79 -18.11
N MET A 372 18.03 -2.51 -18.43
CA MET A 372 19.29 -1.81 -18.12
C MET A 372 19.52 -1.67 -16.60
N MET A 373 18.46 -1.44 -15.82
CA MET A 373 18.57 -1.38 -14.35
C MET A 373 18.86 -2.76 -13.75
N ARG A 374 18.36 -3.83 -14.40
CA ARG A 374 18.66 -5.20 -14.02
C ARG A 374 20.14 -5.51 -14.25
N GLU A 375 20.74 -5.05 -15.34
CA GLU A 375 22.20 -5.20 -15.57
C GLU A 375 23.02 -4.52 -14.46
N VAL A 376 22.68 -3.28 -14.10
CA VAL A 376 23.29 -2.56 -12.97
C VAL A 376 23.13 -3.33 -11.66
N CYS A 377 21.92 -3.82 -11.39
CA CYS A 377 21.61 -4.60 -10.19
C CYS A 377 22.45 -5.88 -10.10
N LEU A 378 22.56 -6.62 -11.21
CA LEU A 378 23.38 -7.84 -11.29
C LEU A 378 24.86 -7.56 -11.12
N TYR A 379 25.37 -6.50 -11.73
CA TYR A 379 26.76 -6.10 -11.60
C TYR A 379 27.08 -5.72 -10.15
N LYS A 380 26.26 -4.87 -9.52
CA LYS A 380 26.42 -4.47 -8.11
C LYS A 380 26.29 -5.66 -7.16
N ALA A 381 25.36 -6.57 -7.42
CA ALA A 381 25.22 -7.81 -6.66
C ALA A 381 26.48 -8.69 -6.77
N LYS A 382 27.16 -8.70 -7.92
CA LYS A 382 28.42 -9.43 -8.11
C LYS A 382 29.58 -8.74 -7.39
N GLU A 383 29.71 -7.42 -7.47
CA GLU A 383 30.73 -6.64 -6.74
C GLU A 383 30.64 -6.90 -5.22
N GLU A 384 29.43 -6.86 -4.67
CA GLU A 384 29.14 -7.05 -3.24
C GLU A 384 29.15 -8.53 -2.80
N ASN A 385 29.36 -9.48 -3.73
CA ASN A 385 29.16 -10.93 -3.50
C ASN A 385 27.79 -11.25 -2.85
N PHE A 386 26.76 -10.48 -3.24
CA PHE A 386 25.46 -10.45 -2.61
C PHE A 386 24.64 -11.73 -2.84
N LEU A 387 24.67 -12.25 -4.07
CA LEU A 387 23.96 -13.48 -4.48
C LEU A 387 24.80 -14.26 -5.48
N GLN A 388 24.54 -15.55 -5.59
CA GLN A 388 25.20 -16.44 -6.54
C GLN A 388 24.19 -17.20 -7.38
N PHE A 389 24.33 -17.11 -8.70
CA PHE A 389 23.57 -17.91 -9.65
C PHE A 389 24.17 -19.30 -9.81
N ILE A 390 23.31 -20.30 -9.85
CA ILE A 390 23.66 -21.68 -10.14
C ILE A 390 22.90 -22.05 -11.41
N LYS A 391 23.64 -22.13 -12.53
CA LYS A 391 23.13 -22.54 -13.84
C LYS A 391 23.52 -24.00 -14.09
N VAL A 392 22.58 -24.81 -14.56
CA VAL A 392 22.84 -26.19 -15.00
C VAL A 392 22.91 -26.23 -16.52
N HIS A 393 23.99 -26.81 -17.06
CA HIS A 393 24.08 -27.11 -18.49
C HIS A 393 23.31 -28.40 -18.80
N THR A 394 22.47 -28.37 -19.83
CA THR A 394 21.60 -29.48 -20.29
C THR A 394 22.35 -30.66 -20.91
N SER A 395 23.66 -30.54 -21.14
CA SER A 395 24.49 -31.61 -21.71
C SER A 395 25.11 -32.47 -20.60
N SER A 396 24.52 -33.66 -20.41
CA SER A 396 25.17 -34.82 -19.79
C SER A 396 26.59 -34.96 -20.33
N THR A 397 27.60 -35.02 -19.45
CA THR A 397 29.06 -35.05 -19.72
C THR A 397 29.76 -33.69 -19.92
N SER A 398 30.11 -33.06 -18.80
CA SER A 398 31.43 -32.42 -18.67
C SER A 398 31.83 -32.36 -17.20
N ASN A 399 33.04 -32.86 -16.91
CA ASN A 399 33.75 -32.60 -15.66
C ASN A 399 34.09 -31.10 -15.62
N ILE A 400 33.15 -30.26 -15.19
CA ILE A 400 33.38 -28.82 -15.09
C ILE A 400 34.06 -28.54 -13.75
N ASN A 401 35.32 -28.13 -13.85
CA ASN A 401 36.22 -27.61 -12.82
C ASN A 401 35.53 -27.24 -11.49
N ALA A 402 35.61 -28.18 -10.55
CA ALA A 402 35.56 -27.89 -9.13
C ALA A 402 36.60 -26.80 -8.83
N HIS A 403 36.25 -25.75 -8.05
CA HIS A 403 37.12 -24.90 -7.21
C HIS A 403 36.71 -23.42 -7.07
N THR A 404 35.44 -23.04 -7.19
CA THR A 404 34.98 -21.77 -6.59
C THR A 404 34.18 -22.02 -5.31
N PRO A 405 34.76 -21.81 -4.12
CA PRO A 405 34.01 -21.88 -2.86
C PRO A 405 32.88 -20.85 -2.86
N THR A 406 31.68 -21.32 -2.52
CA THR A 406 30.47 -20.49 -2.43
C THR A 406 30.58 -19.55 -1.24
N ARG A 407 30.89 -18.27 -1.48
CA ARG A 407 31.03 -17.24 -0.42
C ARG A 407 29.71 -16.53 -0.11
N SER A 408 28.78 -16.49 -1.06
CA SER A 408 27.50 -15.80 -0.88
C SER A 408 26.58 -16.55 0.09
N ARG A 409 25.71 -15.81 0.76
CA ARG A 409 24.65 -16.38 1.62
C ARG A 409 23.32 -16.54 0.88
N ARG A 410 23.22 -16.10 -0.38
CA ARG A 410 21.99 -16.13 -1.18
C ARG A 410 22.23 -16.85 -2.50
N LEU A 411 21.39 -17.82 -2.79
CA LEU A 411 21.56 -18.72 -3.92
C LEU A 411 20.31 -18.63 -4.80
N VAL A 412 20.53 -18.48 -6.10
CA VAL A 412 19.47 -18.48 -7.11
C VAL A 412 19.70 -19.62 -8.07
N VAL A 413 18.64 -20.35 -8.37
CA VAL A 413 18.66 -21.59 -9.15
C VAL A 413 17.76 -21.43 -10.35
N HIS A 414 18.30 -21.69 -11.55
CA HIS A 414 17.54 -21.67 -12.79
C HIS A 414 17.69 -23.00 -13.55
N GLY A 415 16.56 -23.63 -13.89
CA GLY A 415 16.42 -24.69 -14.92
C GLY A 415 17.05 -26.08 -14.63
N GLY A 416 16.41 -27.14 -15.13
CA GLY A 416 16.98 -28.47 -15.40
C GLY A 416 16.95 -29.52 -14.27
N GLY A 417 16.61 -30.77 -14.60
CA GLY A 417 16.33 -31.92 -13.70
C GLY A 417 17.45 -32.44 -12.79
N SER A 418 18.50 -31.66 -12.54
CA SER A 418 19.56 -31.94 -11.54
C SER A 418 20.10 -30.69 -10.83
N ALA A 419 19.43 -29.53 -10.99
CA ALA A 419 19.89 -28.26 -10.42
C ALA A 419 19.94 -28.25 -8.90
N LEU A 420 18.91 -28.81 -8.26
CA LEU A 420 18.93 -28.99 -6.82
C LEU A 420 20.06 -29.93 -6.42
N ASP A 421 20.30 -31.04 -7.12
CA ASP A 421 21.40 -31.95 -6.79
C ASP A 421 22.77 -31.25 -6.78
N MET A 422 23.02 -30.29 -7.68
CA MET A 422 24.25 -29.47 -7.63
C MET A 422 24.31 -28.52 -6.41
N LEU A 423 23.21 -27.89 -6.01
CA LEU A 423 23.12 -27.11 -4.76
C LEU A 423 23.29 -27.98 -3.52
N LEU A 424 22.69 -29.16 -3.56
CA LEU A 424 22.60 -30.13 -2.48
C LEU A 424 23.93 -30.89 -2.30
N CYS A 425 24.72 -31.06 -3.36
CA CYS A 425 26.08 -31.63 -3.33
C CYS A 425 27.16 -30.59 -2.95
N LYS A 426 26.99 -29.30 -3.30
CA LYS A 426 27.94 -28.22 -2.96
C LYS A 426 27.52 -27.45 -1.69
N SER A 427 27.26 -28.19 -0.60
CA SER A 427 26.65 -27.65 0.64
C SER A 427 27.31 -26.35 1.13
N ASN A 428 26.63 -25.22 0.94
CA ASN A 428 27.00 -23.98 1.60
C ASN A 428 26.26 -23.89 2.93
N GLN A 429 26.88 -24.37 4.01
CA GLN A 429 26.29 -24.33 5.35
C GLN A 429 25.97 -22.90 5.83
N LYS A 430 26.50 -21.86 5.15
CA LYS A 430 26.25 -20.45 5.45
C LYS A 430 25.10 -19.84 4.65
N ALA A 431 24.46 -20.59 3.75
CA ALA A 431 23.33 -20.11 2.98
C ALA A 431 22.15 -19.74 3.89
N ARG A 432 21.53 -18.61 3.59
CA ARG A 432 20.37 -18.04 4.28
C ARG A 432 19.15 -17.94 3.38
N SER A 433 19.34 -17.91 2.07
CA SER A 433 18.24 -17.83 1.10
C SER A 433 18.51 -18.67 -0.14
N VAL A 434 17.49 -19.39 -0.58
CA VAL A 434 17.48 -20.19 -1.80
C VAL A 434 16.18 -19.92 -2.54
N LEU A 435 16.28 -19.36 -3.75
CA LEU A 435 15.16 -19.15 -4.67
C LEU A 435 15.38 -19.99 -5.93
N GLY A 436 14.40 -20.82 -6.28
CA GLY A 436 14.44 -21.68 -7.47
C GLY A 436 13.33 -21.34 -8.46
N PHE A 437 13.71 -21.16 -9.72
CA PHE A 437 12.82 -20.82 -10.83
C PHE A 437 12.95 -21.86 -11.95
N GLY A 438 11.81 -22.30 -12.49
CA GLY A 438 11.77 -23.28 -13.59
C GLY A 438 12.38 -24.62 -13.20
N LEU A 439 12.07 -25.09 -11.99
CA LEU A 439 12.59 -26.36 -11.48
C LEU A 439 11.78 -27.54 -12.03
N ASP A 440 12.45 -28.67 -12.24
CA ASP A 440 11.83 -29.92 -12.72
C ASP A 440 10.89 -30.51 -11.65
N SER A 441 9.71 -31.00 -12.07
CA SER A 441 8.71 -31.64 -11.20
C SER A 441 9.24 -32.88 -10.46
N ASN A 442 10.33 -33.50 -10.93
CA ASN A 442 11.00 -34.61 -10.26
C ASN A 442 11.83 -34.19 -9.02
N LEU A 443 11.84 -32.90 -8.66
CA LEU A 443 12.51 -32.33 -7.48
C LEU A 443 12.42 -33.23 -6.23
N TRP A 444 11.20 -33.71 -5.93
CA TRP A 444 10.91 -34.48 -4.72
C TRP A 444 11.19 -35.98 -4.86
N LYS A 445 11.49 -36.49 -6.06
CA LYS A 445 11.84 -37.90 -6.27
C LYS A 445 13.30 -38.18 -5.94
N GLN A 446 14.20 -37.23 -6.18
CA GLN A 446 15.64 -37.52 -6.26
C GLN A 446 16.50 -37.06 -5.08
N SER A 447 16.05 -36.23 -4.13
CA SER A 447 17.00 -35.78 -3.09
C SER A 447 16.43 -35.31 -1.75
N GLY A 448 16.39 -36.23 -0.77
CA GLY A 448 16.16 -35.93 0.66
C GLY A 448 17.43 -35.61 1.47
N GLN A 449 18.62 -35.68 0.86
CA GLN A 449 19.90 -35.56 1.56
C GLN A 449 20.37 -34.11 1.78
N GLY A 450 20.21 -33.21 0.81
CA GLY A 450 20.95 -31.94 0.83
C GLY A 450 20.35 -30.81 1.69
N LEU A 451 19.03 -30.78 1.92
CA LEU A 451 18.41 -29.82 2.86
C LEU A 451 18.96 -29.98 4.29
N ARG A 452 19.51 -31.17 4.62
CA ARG A 452 20.09 -31.45 5.95
C ARG A 452 21.26 -30.54 6.30
N ASN A 453 21.93 -29.95 5.29
CA ASN A 453 23.15 -29.17 5.48
C ASN A 453 22.91 -27.66 5.50
N LEU A 454 21.70 -27.18 5.19
CA LEU A 454 21.35 -25.76 5.10
C LEU A 454 20.73 -25.24 6.41
N LEU A 455 21.31 -25.58 7.55
CA LEU A 455 20.68 -25.36 8.86
C LEU A 455 20.43 -23.87 9.19
N LEU A 456 21.13 -22.94 8.54
CA LEU A 456 20.99 -21.49 8.71
C LEU A 456 20.00 -20.83 7.74
N LEU A 457 19.27 -21.62 6.95
CA LEU A 457 18.34 -21.13 5.95
C LEU A 457 17.16 -20.39 6.60
N ARG A 458 16.84 -19.21 6.07
CA ARG A 458 15.71 -18.36 6.44
C ARG A 458 14.66 -18.29 5.33
N VAL A 459 15.07 -18.36 4.08
CA VAL A 459 14.18 -18.27 2.91
C VAL A 459 14.36 -19.51 2.04
N LEU A 460 13.26 -20.18 1.73
CA LEU A 460 13.17 -21.23 0.74
C LEU A 460 11.94 -20.99 -0.15
N ASP A 461 12.17 -20.68 -1.41
CA ASP A 461 11.11 -20.51 -2.41
C ASP A 461 11.44 -21.36 -3.63
N LEU A 462 10.56 -22.31 -3.93
CA LEU A 462 10.76 -23.29 -4.98
C LEU A 462 9.55 -23.25 -5.90
N SER A 463 9.75 -22.73 -7.12
CA SER A 463 8.74 -22.71 -8.19
C SER A 463 9.09 -23.77 -9.23
N LEU A 464 8.16 -24.69 -9.50
CA LEU A 464 8.33 -25.71 -10.52
C LEU A 464 7.85 -25.20 -11.89
N GLU A 465 8.31 -25.83 -12.96
CA GLU A 465 7.80 -25.63 -14.32
C GLU A 465 6.69 -26.65 -14.63
N ASP A 466 5.51 -26.16 -15.01
CA ASP A 466 4.29 -26.96 -15.17
C ASP A 466 4.29 -27.69 -16.52
N LYS A 467 5.04 -28.81 -16.64
CA LYS A 467 5.14 -29.58 -17.91
C LYS A 467 5.35 -31.10 -17.80
N SER A 468 5.05 -31.80 -16.68
CA SER A 468 5.11 -33.27 -16.78
C SER A 468 4.18 -34.09 -15.87
N ASP A 469 3.60 -35.14 -16.47
CA ASP A 469 2.78 -36.24 -15.92
C ASP A 469 3.51 -37.16 -14.92
N SER A 470 4.53 -36.65 -14.24
CA SER A 470 5.45 -37.50 -13.52
C SER A 470 4.95 -37.82 -12.10
N ARG A 471 3.95 -38.68 -11.96
CA ARG A 471 3.50 -39.20 -10.64
C ARG A 471 4.69 -39.65 -9.76
N GLY A 472 4.69 -39.24 -8.49
CA GLY A 472 5.61 -39.69 -7.45
C GLY A 472 6.54 -38.60 -6.91
N GLY A 473 6.84 -38.63 -5.62
CA GLY A 473 7.66 -37.64 -4.93
C GLY A 473 7.05 -37.29 -3.57
N ARG A 474 7.88 -37.16 -2.53
CA ARG A 474 7.45 -36.73 -1.20
C ARG A 474 8.40 -35.65 -0.72
N ILE A 475 7.87 -34.59 -0.12
CA ILE A 475 8.75 -33.61 0.53
C ILE A 475 9.50 -34.33 1.65
N PRO A 476 10.84 -34.24 1.70
CA PRO A 476 11.62 -34.91 2.71
C PRO A 476 11.37 -34.32 4.10
N SER A 477 11.25 -35.18 5.12
CA SER A 477 11.10 -34.77 6.51
C SER A 477 12.29 -33.97 7.07
N SER A 478 13.42 -33.95 6.36
CA SER A 478 14.57 -33.10 6.68
C SER A 478 14.24 -31.60 6.61
N ILE A 479 13.18 -31.19 5.92
CA ILE A 479 12.72 -29.79 5.90
C ILE A 479 12.43 -29.26 7.32
N GLY A 480 11.94 -30.13 8.21
CA GLY A 480 11.70 -29.78 9.62
C GLY A 480 12.96 -29.59 10.47
N LYS A 481 14.16 -29.77 9.90
CA LYS A 481 15.44 -29.43 10.55
C LYS A 481 15.86 -27.99 10.31
N LEU A 482 15.22 -27.28 9.36
CA LEU A 482 15.52 -25.90 9.01
C LEU A 482 14.87 -24.93 10.00
N ILE A 483 15.17 -25.06 11.29
CA ILE A 483 14.45 -24.35 12.37
C ILE A 483 14.58 -22.82 12.33
N HIS A 484 15.51 -22.28 11.53
CA HIS A 484 15.67 -20.85 11.29
C HIS A 484 14.84 -20.31 10.12
N LEU A 485 14.08 -21.18 9.44
CA LEU A 485 13.26 -20.81 8.30
C LEU A 485 12.15 -19.85 8.73
N ARG A 486 12.01 -18.78 7.95
CA ARG A 486 11.03 -17.70 8.10
C ARG A 486 10.07 -17.66 6.91
N TYR A 487 10.58 -17.91 5.70
CA TYR A 487 9.78 -17.95 4.48
C TYR A 487 9.86 -19.32 3.83
N LEU A 488 8.70 -19.91 3.58
CA LEU A 488 8.57 -21.18 2.88
C LEU A 488 7.48 -21.08 1.81
N SER A 489 7.88 -21.17 0.54
CA SER A 489 6.98 -21.30 -0.59
C SER A 489 7.31 -22.61 -1.31
N LEU A 490 6.32 -23.51 -1.31
CA LEU A 490 6.44 -24.86 -1.82
C LEU A 490 5.46 -25.04 -2.97
N ASP A 491 6.01 -25.23 -4.15
CA ASP A 491 5.32 -25.90 -5.23
C ASP A 491 5.56 -27.42 -5.11
N MET A 492 4.47 -28.14 -4.87
CA MET A 492 4.47 -29.57 -4.62
C MET A 492 4.63 -30.38 -5.90
N GLY A 493 4.32 -29.81 -7.07
CA GLY A 493 4.19 -30.55 -8.31
C GLY A 493 3.25 -31.74 -8.13
N SER A 494 3.75 -32.96 -8.35
CA SER A 494 3.00 -34.21 -8.18
C SER A 494 3.01 -34.79 -6.76
N ALA A 495 3.58 -34.10 -5.77
CA ALA A 495 3.64 -34.58 -4.39
C ALA A 495 2.31 -34.32 -3.65
N THR A 496 1.82 -35.32 -2.92
CA THR A 496 0.51 -35.26 -2.24
C THR A 496 0.62 -35.10 -0.73
N ASP A 497 1.74 -35.49 -0.12
CA ASP A 497 1.90 -35.53 1.34
C ASP A 497 2.82 -34.42 1.85
N VAL A 498 2.31 -33.60 2.77
CA VAL A 498 3.09 -32.62 3.52
C VAL A 498 3.66 -33.27 4.79
N PRO A 499 4.97 -33.19 5.07
CA PRO A 499 5.59 -33.93 6.16
C PRO A 499 5.30 -33.31 7.52
N SER A 500 4.93 -34.14 8.51
CA SER A 500 4.60 -33.70 9.87
C SER A 500 5.74 -32.98 10.60
N SER A 501 6.98 -33.16 10.14
CA SER A 501 8.17 -32.46 10.64
C SER A 501 8.11 -30.94 10.46
N LEU A 502 7.26 -30.41 9.57
CA LEU A 502 7.05 -28.97 9.39
C LEU A 502 6.60 -28.27 10.67
N ARG A 503 5.98 -28.99 11.62
CA ARG A 503 5.63 -28.47 12.96
C ARG A 503 6.83 -27.91 13.74
N ASN A 504 8.04 -28.29 13.37
CA ASN A 504 9.27 -27.83 14.01
C ASN A 504 9.67 -26.40 13.58
N LEU A 505 9.08 -25.88 12.51
CA LEU A 505 9.42 -24.56 11.94
C LEU A 505 8.68 -23.44 12.68
N LYS A 506 9.05 -23.23 13.95
CA LYS A 506 8.34 -22.31 14.86
C LYS A 506 8.57 -20.82 14.56
N LEU A 507 9.63 -20.49 13.81
CA LEU A 507 9.96 -19.11 13.41
C LEU A 507 9.37 -18.73 12.04
N LEU A 508 8.54 -19.59 11.45
CA LEU A 508 8.00 -19.36 10.11
C LEU A 508 6.96 -18.24 10.14
N ILE A 509 7.17 -17.22 9.30
CA ILE A 509 6.26 -16.07 9.13
C ILE A 509 5.39 -16.21 7.88
N TYR A 510 5.89 -16.86 6.84
CA TYR A 510 5.22 -17.03 5.55
C TYR A 510 5.24 -18.50 5.13
N LEU A 511 4.05 -19.05 4.86
CA LEU A 511 3.87 -20.37 4.30
C LEU A 511 2.92 -20.31 3.10
N SER A 512 3.40 -20.74 1.94
CA SER A 512 2.58 -21.00 0.76
C SER A 512 2.79 -22.42 0.30
N ILE A 513 1.70 -23.15 0.13
CA ILE A 513 1.69 -24.49 -0.45
C ILE A 513 0.83 -24.43 -1.71
N TYR A 514 1.41 -24.84 -2.83
CA TYR A 514 0.74 -24.94 -4.12
C TYR A 514 0.85 -26.36 -4.66
N SER A 515 -0.24 -26.86 -5.23
CA SER A 515 -0.30 -28.14 -5.91
C SER A 515 -1.51 -28.16 -6.82
N ASN A 516 -1.38 -28.76 -8.00
CA ASN A 516 -2.50 -29.13 -8.86
C ASN A 516 -3.15 -30.46 -8.42
N GLU A 517 -2.49 -31.20 -7.51
CA GLU A 517 -2.98 -32.47 -6.96
C GLU A 517 -3.67 -32.26 -5.59
N ARG A 518 -4.51 -33.22 -5.17
CA ARG A 518 -5.08 -33.21 -3.81
C ARG A 518 -3.99 -33.43 -2.76
N VAL A 519 -3.87 -32.48 -1.83
CA VAL A 519 -2.82 -32.48 -0.80
C VAL A 519 -3.37 -32.90 0.57
N HIS A 520 -2.70 -33.84 1.23
CA HIS A 520 -2.92 -34.17 2.63
C HIS A 520 -2.09 -33.25 3.54
N LEU A 521 -2.76 -32.47 4.38
CA LEU A 521 -2.10 -31.59 5.36
C LEU A 521 -2.17 -32.22 6.77
N PRO A 522 -1.03 -32.52 7.42
CA PRO A 522 -1.02 -32.94 8.81
C PRO A 522 -1.40 -31.79 9.75
N SER A 523 -1.78 -32.10 11.00
CA SER A 523 -2.11 -31.11 12.04
C SER A 523 -0.86 -30.42 12.62
N ILE A 524 -0.20 -29.60 11.79
CA ILE A 524 1.09 -28.95 12.10
C ILE A 524 0.97 -27.49 12.53
N PHE A 525 -0.10 -26.80 12.11
CA PHE A 525 -0.18 -25.33 12.15
C PHE A 525 -0.25 -24.76 13.57
N LYS A 526 -0.83 -25.49 14.54
CA LYS A 526 -0.94 -25.03 15.94
C LYS A 526 0.39 -24.71 16.63
N GLU A 527 1.50 -25.22 16.13
CA GLU A 527 2.86 -24.98 16.66
C GLU A 527 3.53 -23.76 16.01
N MET A 528 2.96 -23.21 14.94
CA MET A 528 3.56 -22.19 14.07
C MET A 528 3.07 -20.78 14.45
N VAL A 529 3.26 -20.40 15.72
CA VAL A 529 2.68 -19.19 16.33
C VAL A 529 3.16 -17.86 15.75
N GLU A 530 4.30 -17.85 15.06
CA GLU A 530 4.86 -16.67 14.39
C GLU A 530 4.28 -16.44 12.98
N LEU A 531 3.42 -17.35 12.51
CA LEU A 531 2.90 -17.31 11.14
C LEU A 531 1.97 -16.10 10.95
N ARG A 532 2.29 -15.30 9.93
CA ARG A 532 1.52 -14.11 9.52
C ARG A 532 0.79 -14.31 8.20
N PHE A 533 1.37 -15.10 7.29
CA PHE A 533 0.78 -15.41 6.00
C PHE A 533 0.67 -16.93 5.81
N LEU A 534 -0.55 -17.39 5.54
CA LEU A 534 -0.83 -18.78 5.22
C LEU A 534 -1.64 -18.88 3.93
N ALA A 535 -1.04 -19.43 2.87
CA ALA A 535 -1.72 -19.83 1.66
C ALA A 535 -1.79 -21.37 1.57
N LEU A 536 -3.00 -21.88 1.71
CA LEU A 536 -3.35 -23.29 1.57
C LEU A 536 -3.44 -23.68 0.07
N PRO A 537 -3.21 -24.96 -0.27
CA PRO A 537 -3.37 -25.43 -1.64
C PRO A 537 -4.86 -25.39 -2.04
N PRO A 538 -5.18 -25.23 -3.34
CA PRO A 538 -6.56 -25.16 -3.81
C PRO A 538 -7.34 -26.46 -3.56
N LEU A 539 -6.65 -27.61 -3.62
CA LEU A 539 -7.22 -28.94 -3.46
C LEU A 539 -6.65 -29.62 -2.20
N ILE A 540 -7.44 -29.69 -1.14
CA ILE A 540 -7.08 -30.34 0.13
C ILE A 540 -7.82 -31.68 0.25
N ASP A 541 -7.15 -32.72 0.74
CA ASP A 541 -7.78 -34.01 1.06
C ASP A 541 -8.88 -33.81 2.12
N ALA A 542 -10.08 -34.32 1.85
CA ALA A 542 -11.25 -34.26 2.75
C ALA A 542 -11.00 -34.84 4.15
N LYS A 543 -10.00 -35.71 4.32
CA LYS A 543 -9.60 -36.26 5.63
C LYS A 543 -8.78 -35.28 6.47
N THR A 544 -8.31 -34.18 5.88
CA THR A 544 -7.51 -33.16 6.55
C THR A 544 -8.33 -32.42 7.59
N LYS A 545 -7.80 -32.35 8.82
CA LYS A 545 -8.33 -31.52 9.91
C LYS A 545 -7.26 -30.54 10.39
N LEU A 546 -7.53 -29.27 10.20
CA LEU A 546 -6.69 -28.12 10.52
C LEU A 546 -7.08 -27.60 11.89
N GLU A 547 -6.07 -27.40 12.74
CA GLU A 547 -6.18 -26.73 14.03
C GLU A 547 -5.40 -25.40 13.90
N LEU A 548 -6.14 -24.29 13.70
CA LEU A 548 -5.56 -22.97 13.43
C LEU A 548 -5.68 -22.01 14.63
N GLY A 549 -6.38 -22.40 15.70
CA GLY A 549 -6.72 -21.51 16.83
C GLY A 549 -5.54 -20.94 17.65
N ASN A 550 -4.30 -21.31 17.36
CA ASN A 550 -3.10 -20.70 17.97
C ASN A 550 -2.40 -19.66 17.07
N LEU A 551 -2.85 -19.48 15.82
CA LEU A 551 -2.26 -18.56 14.85
C LEU A 551 -2.70 -17.10 15.10
N VAL A 552 -2.44 -16.59 16.30
CA VAL A 552 -2.90 -15.25 16.75
C VAL A 552 -2.23 -14.10 16.00
N ASN A 553 -1.08 -14.35 15.35
CA ASN A 553 -0.36 -13.37 14.56
C ASN A 553 -0.73 -13.38 13.07
N LEU A 554 -1.71 -14.20 12.67
CA LEU A 554 -2.07 -14.33 11.27
C LEU A 554 -2.71 -13.05 10.75
N GLU A 555 -2.14 -12.52 9.66
CA GLU A 555 -2.59 -11.33 8.94
C GLU A 555 -3.30 -11.70 7.63
N CYS A 556 -2.97 -12.85 7.03
CA CYS A 556 -3.58 -13.32 5.81
C CYS A 556 -3.88 -14.82 5.87
N LEU A 557 -5.15 -15.18 5.73
CA LEU A 557 -5.62 -16.55 5.57
C LEU A 557 -6.20 -16.73 4.17
N THR A 558 -5.36 -17.35 3.34
CA THR A 558 -5.41 -17.58 1.90
C THR A 558 -5.58 -16.30 1.09
N GLY A 559 -4.51 -15.89 0.40
CA GLY A 559 -4.41 -14.64 -0.35
C GLY A 559 -3.50 -14.79 -1.55
N PHE A 560 -3.99 -15.50 -2.58
CA PHE A 560 -3.38 -15.45 -3.91
C PHE A 560 -4.41 -14.95 -4.90
N ARG A 561 -4.20 -13.70 -5.34
CA ARG A 561 -5.01 -13.09 -6.39
C ARG A 561 -4.58 -13.68 -7.73
N SER A 562 -5.52 -14.30 -8.43
CA SER A 562 -5.41 -14.55 -9.86
C SER A 562 -6.10 -13.39 -10.58
N GLU A 563 -5.45 -12.85 -11.61
CA GLU A 563 -6.11 -11.94 -12.58
C GLU A 563 -7.26 -12.65 -13.31
N ASN A 564 -7.26 -14.00 -13.33
CA ASN A 564 -8.34 -14.81 -13.85
C ASN A 564 -9.42 -15.06 -12.80
N VAL A 565 -10.63 -14.61 -13.13
CA VAL A 565 -11.80 -14.50 -12.24
C VAL A 565 -12.54 -15.84 -12.04
N ASN A 566 -11.90 -16.98 -12.33
CA ASN A 566 -12.48 -18.29 -12.07
C ASN A 566 -12.31 -18.65 -10.58
N LEU A 567 -13.42 -18.66 -9.85
CA LEU A 567 -13.50 -18.92 -8.41
C LEU A 567 -13.09 -20.35 -8.03
N GLU A 568 -13.06 -21.27 -9.00
CA GLU A 568 -12.77 -22.68 -8.81
C GLU A 568 -11.30 -22.94 -8.41
N TYR A 569 -10.34 -22.22 -9.02
CA TYR A 569 -8.91 -22.35 -8.73
C TYR A 569 -8.40 -21.40 -7.64
N PHE A 570 -9.32 -20.65 -7.03
CA PHE A 570 -8.99 -19.71 -5.97
C PHE A 570 -8.58 -20.48 -4.70
N ARG A 571 -7.68 -19.90 -3.90
CA ARG A 571 -7.22 -20.54 -2.67
C ARG A 571 -8.16 -20.17 -1.53
N TRP A 572 -8.77 -21.17 -0.91
CA TRP A 572 -9.78 -21.00 0.12
C TRP A 572 -9.37 -21.66 1.43
N PHE A 573 -9.69 -21.02 2.56
CA PHE A 573 -9.92 -21.76 3.80
C PHE A 573 -11.30 -22.42 3.72
N ARG A 574 -11.33 -23.76 3.66
CA ARG A 574 -12.58 -24.53 3.63
C ARG A 574 -13.01 -24.92 5.03
N SER A 575 -14.27 -24.64 5.37
CA SER A 575 -14.80 -24.90 6.71
C SER A 575 -14.95 -26.40 7.03
N GLU A 576 -14.94 -27.29 6.03
CA GLU A 576 -14.88 -28.75 6.24
C GLU A 576 -13.52 -29.21 6.76
N ASN A 577 -12.46 -28.44 6.48
CA ASN A 577 -11.09 -28.77 6.86
C ASN A 577 -10.68 -28.17 8.21
N GLY A 578 -11.42 -27.24 8.80
CA GLY A 578 -11.03 -26.60 10.06
C GLY A 578 -12.20 -25.87 10.73
N SER A 579 -12.05 -25.50 12.00
CA SER A 579 -13.13 -24.82 12.73
C SER A 579 -13.16 -23.32 12.42
N ILE A 580 -14.32 -22.78 12.03
CA ILE A 580 -14.51 -21.31 11.86
C ILE A 580 -14.29 -20.57 13.18
N THR A 581 -14.56 -21.22 14.32
CA THR A 581 -14.31 -20.63 15.65
C THR A 581 -12.83 -20.37 15.92
N ASP A 582 -11.91 -20.99 15.19
CA ASP A 582 -10.47 -20.70 15.32
C ASP A 582 -10.14 -19.26 14.90
N LEU A 583 -10.96 -18.67 14.02
CA LEU A 583 -10.80 -17.29 13.53
C LEU A 583 -10.99 -16.24 14.63
N LEU A 584 -11.75 -16.55 15.70
CA LEU A 584 -11.99 -15.67 16.84
C LEU A 584 -10.71 -15.10 17.47
N ARG A 585 -9.62 -15.87 17.40
CA ARG A 585 -8.34 -15.53 18.02
C ARG A 585 -7.41 -14.76 17.07
N MET A 586 -7.74 -14.67 15.79
CA MET A 586 -6.90 -14.07 14.74
C MET A 586 -7.20 -12.57 14.56
N LYS A 587 -7.05 -11.78 15.63
CA LYS A 587 -7.44 -10.35 15.62
C LYS A 587 -6.60 -9.46 14.70
N LYS A 588 -5.45 -9.96 14.21
CA LYS A 588 -4.58 -9.26 13.26
C LYS A 588 -4.93 -9.53 11.80
N LEU A 589 -5.95 -10.34 11.53
CA LEU A 589 -6.32 -10.74 10.17
C LEU A 589 -6.80 -9.53 9.35
N ARG A 590 -6.21 -9.38 8.17
CA ARG A 590 -6.51 -8.34 7.17
C ARG A 590 -7.11 -8.91 5.90
N ILE A 591 -6.73 -10.13 5.53
CA ILE A 591 -7.24 -10.83 4.35
C ILE A 591 -7.78 -12.18 4.78
N LEU A 592 -9.04 -12.45 4.46
CA LEU A 592 -9.71 -13.72 4.72
C LEU A 592 -10.49 -14.18 3.49
N HIS A 593 -10.11 -15.32 2.94
CA HIS A 593 -10.90 -16.02 1.92
C HIS A 593 -11.40 -17.34 2.48
N ILE A 594 -12.72 -17.46 2.63
CA ILE A 594 -13.38 -18.61 3.26
C ILE A 594 -14.46 -19.19 2.35
N LYS A 595 -14.45 -20.51 2.21
CA LYS A 595 -15.50 -21.29 1.55
C LYS A 595 -16.20 -22.17 2.59
N LEU A 596 -17.48 -21.93 2.78
CA LEU A 596 -18.34 -22.67 3.68
C LEU A 596 -18.86 -23.92 2.99
N LYS A 597 -18.88 -25.03 3.73
CA LYS A 597 -19.53 -26.26 3.32
C LYS A 597 -20.17 -26.92 4.53
N GLY A 598 -21.48 -27.11 4.45
CA GLY A 598 -22.31 -27.60 5.56
C GLY A 598 -23.27 -26.54 6.07
N ARG A 599 -24.03 -26.86 7.13
CA ARG A 599 -25.05 -25.95 7.68
C ARG A 599 -24.43 -25.03 8.72
N TYR A 600 -24.31 -23.74 8.40
CA TYR A 600 -23.92 -22.69 9.34
C TYR A 600 -25.13 -21.80 9.61
N THR A 601 -25.26 -21.28 10.83
CA THR A 601 -26.28 -20.27 11.13
C THR A 601 -25.64 -18.87 11.10
N SER A 602 -26.47 -17.86 10.89
CA SER A 602 -26.06 -16.45 10.95
C SER A 602 -25.38 -16.12 12.28
N GLU A 603 -25.83 -16.67 13.42
CA GLU A 603 -25.20 -16.42 14.72
C GLU A 603 -23.78 -17.00 14.83
N ILE A 604 -23.53 -18.17 14.24
CA ILE A 604 -22.21 -18.80 14.25
C ILE A 604 -21.23 -17.98 13.41
N LEU A 605 -21.65 -17.54 12.22
CA LEU A 605 -20.82 -16.70 11.36
C LEU A 605 -20.55 -15.33 12.01
N ALA A 606 -21.61 -14.69 12.51
CA ALA A 606 -21.50 -13.40 13.17
C ALA A 606 -20.57 -13.47 14.39
N SER A 607 -20.78 -14.45 15.29
CA SER A 607 -19.94 -14.61 16.47
C SER A 607 -18.49 -14.92 16.12
N SER A 608 -18.22 -15.69 15.07
CA SER A 608 -16.86 -16.08 14.70
C SER A 608 -16.06 -15.01 13.96
N LEU A 609 -16.73 -14.12 13.24
CA LEU A 609 -16.08 -13.13 12.34
C LEU A 609 -16.15 -11.69 12.88
N CYS A 610 -17.10 -11.34 13.75
CA CYS A 610 -17.31 -9.94 14.18
C CYS A 610 -16.10 -9.30 14.89
N GLU A 611 -15.21 -10.11 15.48
CA GLU A 611 -14.02 -9.65 16.17
C GLU A 611 -12.86 -9.27 15.23
N LEU A 612 -12.98 -9.56 13.92
CA LEU A 612 -11.95 -9.30 12.91
C LEU A 612 -11.93 -7.83 12.44
N ARG A 613 -11.77 -6.90 13.38
CA ARG A 613 -11.92 -5.45 13.12
C ARG A 613 -10.93 -4.87 12.11
N ASN A 614 -9.78 -5.51 11.92
CA ASN A 614 -8.71 -5.05 11.02
C ASN A 614 -8.85 -5.56 9.57
N LEU A 615 -9.98 -6.19 9.23
CA LEU A 615 -10.16 -6.83 7.94
C LEU A 615 -10.24 -5.79 6.81
N GLU A 616 -9.37 -5.93 5.81
CA GLU A 616 -9.30 -5.10 4.60
C GLU A 616 -9.95 -5.80 3.40
N GLU A 617 -9.90 -7.13 3.37
CA GLU A 617 -10.44 -7.97 2.31
C GLU A 617 -11.13 -9.21 2.87
N LEU A 618 -12.39 -9.40 2.45
CA LEU A 618 -13.20 -10.56 2.80
C LEU A 618 -13.77 -11.20 1.52
N CYS A 619 -13.49 -12.48 1.31
CA CYS A 619 -14.20 -13.31 0.35
C CYS A 619 -14.91 -14.44 1.11
N LEU A 620 -16.23 -14.45 1.08
CA LEU A 620 -17.07 -15.42 1.79
C LEU A 620 -18.01 -16.08 0.78
N ILE A 621 -17.85 -17.38 0.54
CA ILE A 621 -18.71 -18.15 -0.37
C ILE A 621 -19.31 -19.34 0.37
N ASP A 622 -20.59 -19.63 0.15
CA ASP A 622 -21.22 -20.89 0.57
C ASP A 622 -21.33 -21.83 -0.63
N GLU A 623 -20.81 -23.05 -0.48
CA GLU A 623 -20.86 -24.09 -1.52
C GLU A 623 -22.26 -24.74 -1.62
N ASN A 624 -23.10 -24.58 -0.60
CA ASN A 624 -24.44 -25.16 -0.58
C ASN A 624 -25.44 -24.23 -1.28
N ASN A 625 -25.64 -24.46 -2.58
CA ASN A 625 -26.56 -23.68 -3.42
C ASN A 625 -28.06 -24.03 -3.24
N GLU A 626 -28.42 -25.00 -2.41
CA GLU A 626 -29.79 -25.49 -2.37
C GLU A 626 -30.25 -25.77 -0.93
N SER A 627 -31.25 -24.99 -0.49
CA SER A 627 -32.35 -25.38 0.43
C SER A 627 -32.43 -24.88 1.89
N ASP A 628 -31.52 -24.09 2.45
CA ASP A 628 -31.55 -23.76 3.91
C ASP A 628 -31.53 -22.25 4.25
N GLY A 629 -32.42 -21.47 3.62
CA GLY A 629 -32.74 -20.09 4.06
C GLY A 629 -31.66 -19.02 3.83
N ALA A 630 -32.05 -17.75 3.89
CA ALA A 630 -31.12 -16.64 3.71
C ALA A 630 -30.28 -16.38 4.95
N TYR A 631 -29.00 -16.06 4.75
CA TYR A 631 -28.13 -15.62 5.84
C TYR A 631 -28.42 -14.15 6.18
N ASP A 632 -28.49 -13.88 7.48
CA ASP A 632 -28.36 -12.52 7.99
C ASP A 632 -26.87 -12.22 8.17
N VAL A 633 -26.31 -11.48 7.23
CA VAL A 633 -24.90 -11.09 7.22
C VAL A 633 -24.67 -9.64 7.62
N ASP A 634 -25.55 -9.12 8.47
CA ASP A 634 -25.47 -7.76 8.98
C ASP A 634 -24.13 -7.40 9.63
N PHE A 635 -23.41 -8.40 10.16
CA PHE A 635 -22.09 -8.21 10.75
C PHE A 635 -21.00 -7.87 9.73
N VAL A 636 -21.14 -8.29 8.46
CA VAL A 636 -20.13 -8.05 7.40
C VAL A 636 -19.97 -6.55 7.12
N TRP A 637 -21.05 -5.79 7.31
CA TRP A 637 -21.07 -4.36 7.06
C TRP A 637 -20.35 -3.56 8.15
N ASN A 638 -20.09 -4.14 9.32
CA ASN A 638 -19.43 -3.47 10.45
C ASN A 638 -17.89 -3.41 10.32
N PHE A 639 -17.29 -4.00 9.28
CA PHE A 639 -15.85 -3.96 9.05
C PHE A 639 -15.40 -2.61 8.48
N ILE A 640 -15.05 -1.66 9.35
CA ILE A 640 -14.73 -0.27 8.98
C ILE A 640 -13.52 -0.11 8.04
N HIS A 641 -12.57 -1.05 8.07
CA HIS A 641 -11.36 -1.00 7.24
C HIS A 641 -11.50 -1.77 5.92
N LEU A 642 -12.67 -2.34 5.65
CA LEU A 642 -12.91 -3.18 4.49
C LEU A 642 -12.88 -2.35 3.19
N ARG A 643 -12.04 -2.78 2.25
CA ARG A 643 -11.89 -2.17 0.93
C ARG A 643 -12.38 -3.07 -0.19
N ARG A 644 -12.35 -4.39 0.04
CA ARG A 644 -12.75 -5.41 -0.93
C ARG A 644 -13.66 -6.42 -0.26
N LEU A 645 -14.85 -6.59 -0.82
CA LEU A 645 -15.82 -7.55 -0.34
C LEU A 645 -16.29 -8.44 -1.50
N ALA A 646 -16.16 -9.75 -1.35
CA ALA A 646 -16.80 -10.71 -2.22
C ALA A 646 -17.72 -11.60 -1.39
N VAL A 647 -19.00 -11.61 -1.70
CA VAL A 647 -20.03 -12.38 -1.01
C VAL A 647 -20.67 -13.33 -2.00
N GLY A 648 -20.68 -14.60 -1.62
CA GLY A 648 -21.10 -15.76 -2.39
C GLY A 648 -22.15 -16.58 -1.65
N ILE A 649 -23.08 -15.93 -0.96
CA ILE A 649 -24.07 -16.56 -0.07
C ILE A 649 -25.45 -15.99 -0.37
N HIS A 650 -26.51 -16.76 -0.13
CA HIS A 650 -27.88 -16.29 -0.29
C HIS A 650 -28.21 -15.20 0.74
N VAL A 651 -28.52 -13.99 0.27
CA VAL A 651 -28.83 -12.81 1.09
C VAL A 651 -30.17 -12.26 0.64
N THR A 652 -31.12 -12.06 1.57
CA THR A 652 -32.46 -11.54 1.25
C THR A 652 -32.44 -10.10 0.76
N ARG A 653 -31.60 -9.25 1.34
CA ARG A 653 -31.51 -7.83 1.00
C ARG A 653 -30.16 -7.24 1.38
N LEU A 654 -29.69 -6.27 0.59
CA LEU A 654 -28.55 -5.42 0.97
C LEU A 654 -28.96 -4.39 2.05
N PRO A 655 -28.05 -3.98 2.95
CA PRO A 655 -28.35 -2.95 3.93
C PRO A 655 -28.46 -1.57 3.27
N ASP A 656 -28.90 -0.56 4.01
CA ASP A 656 -28.84 0.82 3.52
C ASP A 656 -27.39 1.27 3.27
N HIS A 657 -27.20 2.17 2.30
CA HIS A 657 -25.90 2.69 1.89
C HIS A 657 -25.06 3.24 3.07
N SER A 658 -25.68 3.81 4.10
CA SER A 658 -24.98 4.35 5.28
C SER A 658 -24.32 3.29 6.17
N ARG A 659 -24.69 2.02 6.01
CA ARG A 659 -24.14 0.90 6.78
C ARG A 659 -22.94 0.25 6.12
N PHE A 660 -22.66 0.56 4.86
CA PHE A 660 -21.50 -0.01 4.17
C PHE A 660 -20.19 0.56 4.74
N PRO A 661 -19.08 -0.21 4.67
CA PRO A 661 -17.76 0.31 5.00
C PRO A 661 -17.42 1.56 4.18
N PRO A 662 -16.92 2.64 4.82
CA PRO A 662 -16.79 3.95 4.17
C PRO A 662 -15.77 3.97 3.03
N HIS A 663 -14.80 3.05 3.03
CA HIS A 663 -13.73 2.98 2.04
C HIS A 663 -13.85 1.76 1.11
N LEU A 664 -15.05 1.19 0.97
CA LEU A 664 -15.30 0.05 0.09
C LEU A 664 -15.08 0.45 -1.38
N ALA A 665 -14.09 -0.16 -2.02
CA ALA A 665 -13.69 0.12 -3.40
C ALA A 665 -14.07 -1.00 -4.37
N TYR A 666 -14.30 -2.20 -3.87
CA TYR A 666 -14.68 -3.37 -4.68
C TYR A 666 -15.78 -4.16 -3.98
N ILE A 667 -16.84 -4.49 -4.74
CA ILE A 667 -17.86 -5.43 -4.31
C ILE A 667 -18.11 -6.49 -5.39
N SER A 668 -18.15 -7.75 -4.98
CA SER A 668 -18.54 -8.88 -5.81
C SER A 668 -19.68 -9.63 -5.15
N LEU A 669 -20.77 -9.82 -5.87
CA LEU A 669 -21.93 -10.58 -5.42
C LEU A 669 -22.08 -11.80 -6.32
N THR A 670 -22.15 -12.98 -5.71
CA THR A 670 -22.23 -14.27 -6.38
C THR A 670 -23.29 -15.12 -5.70
N PHE A 671 -24.18 -15.81 -6.42
CA PHE A 671 -25.21 -16.69 -5.82
C PHE A 671 -26.07 -16.04 -4.70
N CYS A 672 -26.16 -14.70 -4.66
CA CYS A 672 -26.91 -13.98 -3.62
C CYS A 672 -28.42 -14.08 -3.79
N GLU A 673 -28.91 -14.25 -5.03
CA GLU A 673 -30.33 -14.25 -5.39
C GLU A 673 -31.12 -13.02 -4.90
N LEU A 674 -30.54 -11.83 -5.02
CA LEU A 674 -31.21 -10.58 -4.64
C LEU A 674 -32.45 -10.35 -5.52
N GLU A 675 -33.58 -10.06 -4.89
CA GLU A 675 -34.84 -9.73 -5.59
C GLU A 675 -34.94 -8.23 -5.94
N GLU A 676 -34.46 -7.37 -5.03
CA GLU A 676 -34.41 -5.91 -5.23
C GLU A 676 -33.16 -5.51 -6.02
N ASP A 677 -33.26 -4.46 -6.85
CA ASP A 677 -32.15 -3.98 -7.68
C ASP A 677 -30.97 -3.51 -6.82
N PRO A 678 -29.82 -4.23 -6.83
CA PRO A 678 -28.68 -3.89 -6.00
C PRO A 678 -28.03 -2.56 -6.40
N LEU A 679 -28.19 -2.11 -7.66
CA LEU A 679 -27.58 -0.88 -8.14
C LEU A 679 -28.15 0.36 -7.41
N GLN A 680 -29.42 0.33 -7.01
CA GLN A 680 -30.09 1.43 -6.29
C GLN A 680 -29.44 1.77 -4.93
N ILE A 681 -28.71 0.83 -4.36
CA ILE A 681 -27.96 1.00 -3.11
C ILE A 681 -26.48 1.25 -3.42
N LEU A 682 -25.89 0.41 -4.27
CA LEU A 682 -24.45 0.47 -4.56
C LEU A 682 -24.03 1.74 -5.30
N GLU A 683 -24.91 2.35 -6.08
CA GLU A 683 -24.62 3.59 -6.82
C GLU A 683 -24.35 4.80 -5.92
N LYS A 684 -24.80 4.73 -4.65
CA LYS A 684 -24.61 5.76 -3.64
C LYS A 684 -23.24 5.68 -2.96
N LEU A 685 -22.48 4.60 -3.17
CA LEU A 685 -21.16 4.39 -2.59
C LEU A 685 -20.10 5.15 -3.39
N LEU A 686 -19.71 6.32 -2.88
CA LEU A 686 -18.89 7.31 -3.62
C LEU A 686 -17.47 6.84 -3.96
N HIS A 687 -16.92 5.90 -3.20
CA HIS A 687 -15.56 5.37 -3.38
C HIS A 687 -15.51 4.05 -4.16
N LEU A 688 -16.66 3.55 -4.63
CA LEU A 688 -16.76 2.26 -5.29
C LEU A 688 -16.19 2.34 -6.71
N LYS A 689 -15.18 1.51 -6.98
CA LYS A 689 -14.43 1.50 -8.25
C LYS A 689 -14.71 0.27 -9.11
N SER A 690 -15.11 -0.84 -8.50
CA SER A 690 -15.54 -2.01 -9.26
C SER A 690 -16.69 -2.75 -8.60
N VAL A 691 -17.64 -3.14 -9.44
CA VAL A 691 -18.82 -3.91 -9.07
C VAL A 691 -18.87 -5.13 -9.96
N VAL A 692 -19.05 -6.30 -9.36
CA VAL A 692 -19.08 -7.59 -10.05
C VAL A 692 -20.33 -8.36 -9.62
N PHE A 693 -21.17 -8.70 -10.59
CA PHE A 693 -22.32 -9.59 -10.40
C PHE A 693 -22.07 -10.89 -11.14
N LYS A 694 -22.20 -12.01 -10.42
CA LYS A 694 -21.92 -13.35 -10.95
C LYS A 694 -23.00 -14.34 -10.56
N TYR A 695 -23.27 -15.30 -11.43
CA TYR A 695 -24.02 -16.52 -11.16
C TYR A 695 -25.27 -16.31 -10.26
N ARG A 696 -26.39 -15.86 -10.84
CA ARG A 696 -27.65 -15.64 -10.09
C ARG A 696 -27.52 -14.74 -8.86
N SER A 697 -26.58 -13.78 -8.84
CA SER A 697 -26.49 -12.82 -7.73
C SER A 697 -27.70 -11.89 -7.63
N PHE A 698 -28.43 -11.71 -8.73
CA PHE A 698 -29.67 -10.96 -8.83
C PHE A 698 -30.66 -11.76 -9.68
N VAL A 699 -31.89 -11.92 -9.16
CA VAL A 699 -32.99 -12.67 -9.81
C VAL A 699 -34.14 -11.76 -10.26
N GLY A 700 -34.01 -10.45 -10.04
CA GLY A 700 -34.95 -9.48 -10.59
C GLY A 700 -34.77 -9.29 -12.09
N ARG A 701 -35.79 -8.68 -12.72
CA ARG A 701 -35.85 -8.54 -14.18
C ARG A 701 -35.26 -7.25 -14.72
N LYS A 702 -35.09 -6.25 -13.85
CA LYS A 702 -34.72 -4.88 -14.24
C LYS A 702 -33.66 -4.32 -13.30
N MET A 703 -32.63 -3.72 -13.88
CA MET A 703 -31.64 -2.90 -13.16
C MET A 703 -31.62 -1.47 -13.70
N VAL A 704 -31.37 -0.50 -12.83
CA VAL A 704 -31.35 0.94 -13.15
C VAL A 704 -30.12 1.59 -12.52
N CYS A 705 -29.34 2.31 -13.34
CA CYS A 705 -28.33 3.26 -12.89
C CYS A 705 -28.87 4.68 -12.98
N SER A 706 -29.05 5.34 -11.85
CA SER A 706 -29.62 6.67 -11.75
C SER A 706 -28.62 7.75 -12.13
N LYS A 707 -29.11 8.92 -12.54
CA LYS A 707 -28.28 10.10 -12.85
C LYS A 707 -27.40 10.47 -11.66
N GLY A 708 -26.09 10.59 -11.90
CA GLY A 708 -25.09 10.89 -10.86
C GLY A 708 -24.69 9.69 -10.01
N GLY A 709 -25.28 8.51 -10.22
CA GLY A 709 -24.87 7.27 -9.58
C GLY A 709 -23.46 6.84 -10.01
N PHE A 710 -22.73 6.19 -9.10
CA PHE A 710 -21.40 5.62 -9.34
C PHE A 710 -20.34 6.63 -9.84
N PRO A 711 -19.99 7.67 -9.05
CA PRO A 711 -19.09 8.74 -9.51
C PRO A 711 -17.66 8.29 -9.81
N GLN A 712 -17.17 7.21 -9.18
CA GLN A 712 -15.78 6.71 -9.33
C GLN A 712 -15.68 5.30 -9.93
N LEU A 713 -16.79 4.73 -10.39
CA LEU A 713 -16.81 3.36 -10.92
C LEU A 713 -15.98 3.26 -12.20
N CYS A 714 -15.01 2.35 -12.22
CA CYS A 714 -14.07 2.12 -13.32
C CYS A 714 -14.35 0.79 -14.04
N LYS A 715 -14.85 -0.24 -13.35
CA LYS A 715 -15.14 -1.56 -13.92
C LYS A 715 -16.49 -2.11 -13.45
N LEU A 716 -17.30 -2.60 -14.38
CA LEU A 716 -18.59 -3.26 -14.09
C LEU A 716 -18.67 -4.59 -14.83
N ASP A 717 -18.86 -5.68 -14.07
CA ASP A 717 -19.02 -7.02 -14.63
C ASP A 717 -20.42 -7.55 -14.31
N ILE A 718 -21.16 -7.97 -15.34
CA ILE A 718 -22.50 -8.55 -15.23
C ILE A 718 -22.45 -9.93 -15.90
N VAL A 719 -22.33 -10.97 -15.10
CA VAL A 719 -22.08 -12.35 -15.56
C VAL A 719 -23.16 -13.29 -15.05
N SER A 720 -23.77 -14.05 -15.95
CA SER A 720 -24.75 -15.11 -15.62
C SER A 720 -25.95 -14.62 -14.79
N LEU A 721 -26.47 -13.43 -15.12
CA LEU A 721 -27.76 -12.94 -14.61
C LEU A 721 -28.89 -13.39 -15.55
N TYR A 722 -29.34 -14.63 -15.36
CA TYR A 722 -30.25 -15.30 -16.27
C TYR A 722 -31.65 -14.68 -16.35
N ASP A 723 -32.10 -13.98 -15.30
CA ASP A 723 -33.43 -13.37 -15.23
C ASP A 723 -33.47 -11.90 -15.65
N LEU A 724 -32.32 -11.27 -15.89
CA LEU A 724 -32.23 -9.88 -16.29
C LEU A 724 -32.79 -9.68 -17.71
N GLU A 725 -33.88 -8.93 -17.82
CA GLU A 725 -34.57 -8.62 -19.08
C GLU A 725 -34.27 -7.20 -19.58
N GLU A 726 -34.17 -6.24 -18.65
CA GLU A 726 -34.01 -4.82 -18.93
C GLU A 726 -32.88 -4.21 -18.08
N TRP A 727 -31.98 -3.45 -18.71
CA TRP A 727 -31.02 -2.61 -18.01
C TRP A 727 -31.18 -1.17 -18.49
N VAL A 728 -31.32 -0.23 -17.54
CA VAL A 728 -31.53 1.19 -17.81
C VAL A 728 -30.35 2.00 -17.26
N ILE A 729 -29.84 2.91 -18.09
CA ILE A 729 -28.76 3.83 -17.72
C ILE A 729 -29.28 5.25 -17.96
N GLU A 730 -29.36 6.05 -16.90
CA GLU A 730 -29.72 7.47 -17.02
C GLU A 730 -28.51 8.33 -17.42
N GLU A 731 -28.77 9.42 -18.12
CA GLU A 731 -27.74 10.36 -18.57
C GLU A 731 -27.00 10.97 -17.37
N GLY A 732 -25.67 10.85 -17.36
CA GLY A 732 -24.80 11.33 -16.28
C GLY A 732 -24.50 10.30 -15.19
N SER A 733 -24.88 9.04 -15.38
CA SER A 733 -24.43 7.92 -14.52
C SER A 733 -23.03 7.43 -14.93
N MET A 734 -22.29 6.85 -13.98
CA MET A 734 -21.01 6.15 -14.19
C MET A 734 -19.97 6.92 -15.04
N PRO A 735 -19.63 8.19 -14.72
CA PRO A 735 -18.79 9.04 -15.57
C PRO A 735 -17.34 8.58 -15.74
N CYS A 736 -16.87 7.64 -14.90
CA CYS A 736 -15.49 7.14 -14.90
C CYS A 736 -15.35 5.71 -15.45
N LEU A 737 -16.43 5.08 -15.93
CA LEU A 737 -16.43 3.67 -16.31
C LEU A 737 -15.50 3.44 -17.51
N ARG A 738 -14.59 2.46 -17.41
CA ARG A 738 -13.56 2.15 -18.43
C ARG A 738 -13.74 0.76 -19.02
N THR A 739 -14.20 -0.20 -18.24
CA THR A 739 -14.38 -1.60 -18.66
C THR A 739 -15.77 -2.07 -18.27
N LEU A 740 -16.49 -2.65 -19.23
CA LEU A 740 -17.79 -3.26 -19.04
C LEU A 740 -17.78 -4.68 -19.61
N GLU A 741 -18.09 -5.67 -18.78
CA GLU A 741 -18.21 -7.07 -19.19
C GLU A 741 -19.66 -7.54 -19.01
N ILE A 742 -20.27 -8.09 -20.05
CA ILE A 742 -21.63 -8.69 -20.00
C ILE A 742 -21.59 -10.10 -20.56
N TRP A 743 -21.70 -11.10 -19.69
CA TRP A 743 -21.52 -12.50 -20.07
C TRP A 743 -22.75 -13.32 -19.65
N TYR A 744 -23.23 -14.21 -20.51
CA TYR A 744 -24.28 -15.20 -20.19
C TYR A 744 -25.59 -14.63 -19.61
N CYS A 745 -25.98 -13.41 -19.98
CA CYS A 745 -27.25 -12.78 -19.56
C CYS A 745 -28.35 -13.05 -20.59
N GLU A 746 -28.86 -14.29 -20.63
CA GLU A 746 -29.65 -14.82 -21.77
C GLU A 746 -30.95 -14.07 -22.09
N LYS A 747 -31.61 -13.48 -21.08
CA LYS A 747 -32.87 -12.74 -21.26
C LYS A 747 -32.69 -11.26 -21.62
N LEU A 748 -31.47 -10.74 -21.54
CA LEU A 748 -31.18 -9.33 -21.86
C LEU A 748 -31.24 -9.17 -23.38
N LYS A 749 -32.28 -8.49 -23.87
CA LYS A 749 -32.55 -8.42 -25.31
C LYS A 749 -31.67 -7.40 -26.05
N GLU A 750 -31.32 -6.31 -25.37
CA GLU A 750 -30.55 -5.22 -25.94
C GLU A 750 -29.73 -4.47 -24.88
N LEU A 751 -28.70 -3.74 -25.32
CA LEU A 751 -27.97 -2.80 -24.49
C LEU A 751 -28.82 -1.55 -24.18
N PRO A 752 -28.67 -0.95 -22.98
CA PRO A 752 -29.32 0.31 -22.62
C PRO A 752 -29.00 1.43 -23.61
N GLU A 753 -30.01 2.23 -23.98
CA GLU A 753 -29.81 3.46 -24.76
C GLU A 753 -28.86 4.45 -24.09
N GLY A 754 -28.81 4.46 -22.75
CA GLY A 754 -27.94 5.35 -21.98
C GLY A 754 -26.44 5.05 -22.11
N LEU A 755 -26.05 3.88 -22.65
CA LEU A 755 -24.65 3.51 -22.83
C LEU A 755 -23.90 4.51 -23.72
N LYS A 756 -24.59 5.15 -24.67
CA LYS A 756 -24.03 6.19 -25.55
C LYS A 756 -23.49 7.42 -24.81
N TYR A 757 -23.92 7.64 -23.57
CA TYR A 757 -23.50 8.76 -22.75
C TYR A 757 -22.21 8.49 -21.94
N ILE A 758 -21.74 7.23 -21.90
CA ILE A 758 -20.55 6.83 -21.11
C ILE A 758 -19.28 6.98 -21.96
N THR A 759 -18.90 8.22 -22.25
CA THR A 759 -17.75 8.52 -23.12
C THR A 759 -16.39 8.08 -22.55
N SER A 760 -16.32 7.72 -21.26
CA SER A 760 -15.12 7.20 -20.61
C SER A 760 -14.82 5.73 -20.94
N LEU A 761 -15.81 5.00 -21.48
CA LEU A 761 -15.74 3.55 -21.70
C LEU A 761 -14.72 3.20 -22.79
N LYS A 762 -13.75 2.36 -22.43
CA LYS A 762 -12.64 1.96 -23.30
C LYS A 762 -12.83 0.57 -23.88
N GLU A 763 -13.35 -0.34 -23.06
CA GLU A 763 -13.46 -1.75 -23.35
C GLU A 763 -14.87 -2.24 -23.01
N LEU A 764 -15.52 -2.87 -23.99
CA LEU A 764 -16.79 -3.57 -23.83
C LEU A 764 -16.61 -5.01 -24.30
N ASP A 765 -16.77 -5.96 -23.39
CA ASP A 765 -16.75 -7.38 -23.72
C ASP A 765 -18.13 -8.01 -23.48
N ILE A 766 -18.68 -8.65 -24.51
CA ILE A 766 -20.00 -9.27 -24.46
C ILE A 766 -19.91 -10.73 -24.92
N ALA A 767 -20.32 -11.65 -24.05
CA ALA A 767 -20.53 -13.05 -24.39
C ALA A 767 -22.02 -13.39 -24.33
N HIS A 768 -22.64 -13.68 -25.49
CA HIS A 768 -24.08 -13.90 -25.57
C HIS A 768 -24.47 -14.97 -26.61
N LYS A 769 -25.48 -15.79 -26.29
CA LYS A 769 -25.98 -16.85 -27.19
C LYS A 769 -26.73 -16.31 -28.42
N ASN A 770 -27.46 -15.19 -28.25
CA ASN A 770 -28.21 -14.57 -29.35
C ASN A 770 -27.28 -13.92 -30.39
N LYS A 771 -27.19 -14.53 -31.58
CA LYS A 771 -26.38 -14.07 -32.71
C LYS A 771 -26.82 -12.71 -33.29
N GLU A 772 -28.05 -12.24 -33.02
CA GLU A 772 -28.53 -10.92 -33.47
C GLU A 772 -27.70 -9.75 -32.92
N TRP A 773 -27.05 -9.93 -31.77
CA TRP A 773 -26.18 -8.89 -31.21
C TRP A 773 -25.01 -8.56 -32.16
N LYS A 774 -24.58 -9.54 -32.98
CA LYS A 774 -23.52 -9.36 -33.97
C LYS A 774 -23.91 -8.40 -35.08
N THR A 775 -25.16 -8.48 -35.52
CA THR A 775 -25.65 -7.66 -36.63
C THR A 775 -26.11 -6.28 -36.15
N LYS A 776 -26.54 -6.17 -34.89
CA LYS A 776 -27.00 -4.89 -34.30
C LYS A 776 -25.87 -3.97 -33.87
N LEU A 777 -24.72 -4.50 -33.43
CA LEU A 777 -23.61 -3.73 -32.83
C LEU A 777 -22.42 -3.45 -33.77
N VAL A 778 -22.55 -3.76 -35.06
CA VAL A 778 -21.54 -3.44 -36.09
C VAL A 778 -21.84 -2.11 -36.78
N PRO A 779 -20.86 -1.44 -37.44
CA PRO A 779 -21.12 -0.21 -38.20
C PRO A 779 -22.29 -0.35 -39.18
N GLY A 780 -23.32 0.49 -39.01
CA GLY A 780 -24.57 0.45 -39.79
C GLY A 780 -25.68 -0.44 -39.21
N GLY A 781 -25.43 -1.15 -38.11
CA GLY A 781 -26.43 -1.89 -37.34
C GLY A 781 -27.32 -0.97 -36.49
N GLU A 782 -28.53 -1.45 -36.18
CA GLU A 782 -29.59 -0.68 -35.49
C GLU A 782 -29.17 -0.14 -34.11
N SER A 783 -28.28 -0.84 -33.40
CA SER A 783 -27.82 -0.46 -32.05
C SER A 783 -26.39 0.08 -32.03
N TYR A 784 -25.77 0.31 -33.19
CA TYR A 784 -24.37 0.71 -33.26
C TYR A 784 -24.11 2.08 -32.62
N HIS A 785 -25.08 3.00 -32.69
CA HIS A 785 -24.98 4.33 -32.05
C HIS A 785 -24.75 4.24 -30.54
N LYS A 786 -25.15 3.12 -29.89
CA LYS A 786 -24.94 2.87 -28.46
C LYS A 786 -23.48 2.63 -28.11
N VAL A 787 -22.68 2.09 -29.04
CA VAL A 787 -21.30 1.60 -28.79
C VAL A 787 -20.22 2.24 -29.66
N GLN A 788 -20.60 3.04 -30.68
CA GLN A 788 -19.66 3.62 -31.66
C GLN A 788 -18.51 4.45 -31.07
N HIS A 789 -18.67 4.97 -29.85
CA HIS A 789 -17.66 5.78 -29.17
C HIS A 789 -16.64 4.94 -28.39
N ILE A 790 -16.85 3.62 -28.27
CA ILE A 790 -16.03 2.71 -27.48
C ILE A 790 -14.87 2.19 -28.37
N PRO A 791 -13.59 2.39 -27.98
CA PRO A 791 -12.42 1.97 -28.76
C PRO A 791 -12.32 0.46 -29.01
N SER A 792 -12.67 -0.36 -28.02
CA SER A 792 -12.55 -1.83 -28.09
C SER A 792 -13.88 -2.48 -27.73
N VAL A 793 -14.51 -3.13 -28.70
CA VAL A 793 -15.75 -3.90 -28.50
C VAL A 793 -15.50 -5.34 -28.94
N GLN A 794 -15.54 -6.27 -27.99
CA GLN A 794 -15.38 -7.71 -28.23
C GLN A 794 -16.73 -8.42 -28.07
N LEU A 795 -17.02 -9.32 -29.01
CA LEU A 795 -18.25 -10.10 -29.06
C LEU A 795 -17.89 -11.58 -29.17
N HIS A 796 -18.10 -12.34 -28.10
CA HIS A 796 -17.88 -13.78 -28.05
C HIS A 796 -19.20 -14.52 -28.26
N TYR A 797 -19.18 -15.54 -29.11
CA TYR A 797 -20.32 -16.41 -29.38
C TYR A 797 -19.97 -17.83 -29.00
N HIS A 798 -20.79 -18.43 -28.16
CA HIS A 798 -20.74 -19.86 -27.91
C HIS A 798 -21.41 -20.61 -29.06
N SER A 799 -20.68 -21.56 -29.66
CA SER A 799 -21.26 -22.66 -30.41
C SER A 799 -21.66 -23.77 -29.43
N ASP A 800 -22.82 -24.38 -29.64
CA ASP A 800 -23.39 -25.41 -28.78
C ASP A 800 -22.41 -26.55 -28.42
N ASP A 801 -22.60 -27.07 -27.20
CA ASP A 801 -22.12 -28.35 -26.64
C ASP A 801 -20.60 -28.57 -26.45
N SER A 802 -20.07 -28.06 -25.32
CA SER A 802 -19.32 -28.86 -24.33
C SER A 802 -18.77 -27.96 -23.21
N ASP A 803 -18.95 -28.42 -21.96
CA ASP A 803 -18.34 -27.93 -20.72
C ASP A 803 -19.01 -26.74 -20.00
N ILE A 804 -20.32 -26.87 -19.73
CA ILE A 804 -20.99 -26.14 -18.63
C ILE A 804 -21.56 -27.18 -17.67
N ASP A 805 -20.67 -27.85 -16.95
CA ASP A 805 -20.88 -28.49 -15.65
C ASP A 805 -19.51 -28.95 -15.17
N GLU A 806 -18.73 -28.03 -14.58
CA GLU A 806 -17.71 -28.29 -13.55
C GLU A 806 -17.36 -26.99 -12.81
#